data_AF-A0A4R2PKU0-F1
#
_entry.id   AF-A0A4R2PKU0-F1
#
_cell.length_a   1.000
_cell.length_b   1.000
_cell.length_c   1.000
_cell.angle_alpha   90.00
_cell.angle_beta   90.00
_cell.angle_gamma   90.00
#
_symmetry.space_group_name_H-M   'P 1'
#
loop_
_entity.id
_entity.type
_entity.pdbx_description
1 polymer ?
#
loop_
_entity_poly.entity_id
_entity_poly.type
_entity_poly.pdbx_seq_one_letter_code
_entity_poly.pdbx_strand_id
1 'polypeptide(L)'
;MAGSNTPKNKLELPHVLTEAVKEGSAVVVLGAGASMECRSTDGRRPPSADELRDHLATKFLGTKNEKRDLATVAEMSINAGAGEPQVFDEVARQFNDYTTSKAHEKLGDFRWRGLATTNYDRFIEQGYVLNTAALQTCIPFVKNEEPYEDRLRDERNPVALFKLHGCLHHRLDRDVPLVLSNEHYATYEKGRDLLFNRLRDWAQSSVLIFIGYRLADPHIRDLIYKIDPTRRQRWYMVSPGGDEHDVRFWDKKGIEVLSTTFSGFMDSLDSSVPQLFRALAPPVDTGQRSYLKHLKNGNPSDQLIEALERDFDYVHAAMPFDEVSAEGFYSGYDHGWSGIIRKYDFARKLGEELLYAAVDVAPDSPAIRMFVLEGAAGSGKTIALRRAAFDAATALDQFVLWLKPNGILRADIIEELWALSGLRLMVYVDHVSLHSEELERALHTLKRKNVEVTVVLSEREAEWDAYCGGLDAFLPSTWTLRRLNGREVEDLVDLLARHRCLGQLTNLSRAEQIEAFLSKDRADRQLLVALHELTQGKPFEQIILDEFNRVLGESAKSLYLDIATMHQFGVIARAGAISRISGIRFDDFESEFIKPLTNIVRISVDRFTGDHGYETRHSHVAEIAFRAVCDSDETRSVQLSRIVGGLDPGFSSDRLVLENICKGRNIARTFADVEHARKIFEVATAALPESAFLFQQAAILEMQHPKGSLDYAEELAQTARTLDQNNHIYVHTLAEVSRRKANAALSQVKAEQLRAQSRRFLNEILTNDPRKSLTFCNLLIDEVIDLLRALPEDPKEYMIIEFDRKVAQAKERLDKARRDFPGEAEFPSAEGRLWQRLGDEVRAKRVLQQATALKAQNSGVFLRLAHVQASGGDLENSIETLRAGLQRFPSDKLLHLELALRLVEHNRSTSPEIEGHFGASYGVGDHALDARFFHACYLFWAGKVEECRKLFDEISTRSSSDYRKRPNPEEGVIDQFIAQQTGSVASVRDDYFFIQSGCYPKQIFAHMTALSGVDISELTTGKQVRFRVRFNRRGPVASSVVV
;
A
#
# COMPACT_ATOMS: atom_id res chain seq x y z
N MET A 1 -2.56 -8.97 -75.24
CA MET A 1 -1.34 -9.80 -75.32
C MET A 1 -0.93 -10.14 -73.90
N ALA A 2 -0.69 -11.42 -73.64
CA ALA A 2 -0.43 -11.98 -72.31
C ALA A 2 0.88 -11.42 -71.72
N GLY A 3 0.78 -10.81 -70.53
CA GLY A 3 1.91 -10.45 -69.68
C GLY A 3 2.04 -11.49 -68.57
N SER A 4 3.24 -12.05 -68.49
CA SER A 4 3.71 -13.12 -67.62
C SER A 4 3.23 -13.09 -66.16
N ASN A 5 2.60 -14.19 -65.74
CA ASN A 5 2.61 -14.65 -64.35
C ASN A 5 4.06 -15.01 -63.97
N THR A 6 4.77 -14.09 -63.34
CA THR A 6 5.93 -14.42 -62.51
C THR A 6 5.40 -15.11 -61.23
N PRO A 7 6.03 -16.19 -60.76
CA PRO A 7 5.67 -16.78 -59.48
C PRO A 7 5.93 -15.72 -58.38
N LYS A 8 4.94 -15.49 -57.51
CA LYS A 8 5.15 -14.73 -56.27
C LYS A 8 6.32 -15.38 -55.53
N ASN A 9 7.50 -14.78 -55.56
CA ASN A 9 8.59 -15.14 -54.66
C ASN A 9 8.02 -15.01 -53.24
N LYS A 10 7.79 -16.14 -52.58
CA LYS A 10 7.48 -16.17 -51.16
C LYS A 10 8.71 -15.57 -50.47
N LEU A 11 8.54 -14.42 -49.83
CA LEU A 11 9.57 -13.85 -48.98
C LEU A 11 9.79 -14.82 -47.81
N GLU A 12 10.97 -15.43 -47.72
CA GLU A 12 11.34 -16.23 -46.55
C GLU A 12 11.69 -15.29 -45.41
N LEU A 13 10.93 -15.39 -44.30
CA LEU A 13 11.20 -14.60 -43.11
C LEU A 13 12.36 -15.22 -42.32
N PRO A 14 13.27 -14.39 -41.76
CA PRO A 14 14.34 -14.87 -40.90
C PRO A 14 13.82 -15.70 -39.71
N HIS A 15 14.58 -16.74 -39.33
CA HIS A 15 14.20 -17.64 -38.23
C HIS A 15 14.02 -16.88 -36.90
N VAL A 16 14.97 -15.99 -36.56
CA VAL A 16 14.93 -15.20 -35.32
C VAL A 16 13.66 -14.33 -35.23
N LEU A 17 13.29 -13.69 -36.33
CA LEU A 17 12.04 -12.92 -36.43
C LEU A 17 10.81 -13.81 -36.22
N THR A 18 10.81 -14.98 -36.84
CA THR A 18 9.68 -15.91 -36.80
C THR A 18 9.50 -16.50 -35.40
N GLU A 19 10.58 -16.85 -34.71
CA GLU A 19 10.53 -17.32 -33.32
C GLU A 19 10.08 -16.22 -32.35
N ALA A 20 10.60 -14.99 -32.49
CA ALA A 20 10.18 -13.87 -31.64
C ALA A 20 8.66 -13.58 -31.76
N VAL A 21 8.09 -13.74 -32.95
CA VAL A 21 6.64 -13.60 -33.16
C VAL A 21 5.86 -14.78 -32.58
N LYS A 22 6.37 -16.02 -32.66
CA LYS A 22 5.74 -17.19 -32.03
C LYS A 22 5.72 -17.07 -30.50
N GLU A 23 6.79 -16.56 -29.92
CA GLU A 23 6.92 -16.33 -28.47
C GLU A 23 6.12 -15.11 -27.98
N GLY A 24 5.63 -14.27 -28.89
CA GLY A 24 4.95 -13.02 -28.54
C GLY A 24 5.89 -11.95 -27.98
N SER A 25 7.21 -12.06 -28.22
CA SER A 25 8.24 -11.15 -27.73
C SER A 25 8.57 -10.01 -28.71
N ALA A 26 7.96 -10.00 -29.90
CA ALA A 26 8.17 -8.97 -30.92
C ALA A 26 7.33 -7.69 -30.71
N VAL A 27 7.89 -6.54 -31.08
CA VAL A 27 7.26 -5.21 -31.00
C VAL A 27 7.12 -4.62 -32.39
N VAL A 28 5.92 -4.15 -32.75
CA VAL A 28 5.65 -3.54 -34.05
C VAL A 28 5.59 -2.03 -33.92
N VAL A 29 6.41 -1.34 -34.71
CA VAL A 29 6.41 0.12 -34.79
C VAL A 29 5.89 0.52 -36.16
N LEU A 30 4.76 1.24 -36.21
CA LEU A 30 4.06 1.61 -37.46
C LEU A 30 4.18 3.10 -37.77
N GLY A 31 4.69 3.42 -38.95
CA GLY A 31 4.73 4.77 -39.51
C GLY A 31 3.57 5.04 -40.47
N ALA A 32 3.50 6.27 -40.98
CA ALA A 32 2.45 6.72 -41.89
C ALA A 32 2.34 5.88 -43.19
N GLY A 33 3.41 5.19 -43.60
CA GLY A 33 3.40 4.30 -44.76
C GLY A 33 2.47 3.10 -44.59
N ALA A 34 2.22 2.62 -43.37
CA ALA A 34 1.29 1.52 -43.11
C ALA A 34 -0.15 1.92 -43.45
N SER A 35 -0.53 3.16 -43.13
CA SER A 35 -1.86 3.72 -43.40
C SER A 35 -2.14 3.92 -44.89
N MET A 36 -1.12 3.95 -45.76
CA MET A 36 -1.30 4.11 -47.22
C MET A 36 -1.99 2.92 -47.89
N GLU A 37 -2.07 1.77 -47.21
CA GLU A 37 -2.79 0.58 -47.67
C GLU A 37 -4.29 0.63 -47.32
N CYS A 38 -4.73 1.56 -46.47
CA CYS A 38 -6.14 1.79 -46.16
C CYS A 38 -6.90 2.38 -47.36
N ARG A 39 -8.22 2.21 -47.40
CA ARG A 39 -9.06 2.65 -48.52
C ARG A 39 -10.38 3.26 -48.04
N SER A 40 -10.84 4.29 -48.73
CA SER A 40 -12.20 4.83 -48.61
C SER A 40 -13.19 3.98 -49.42
N THR A 41 -14.49 4.19 -49.24
CA THR A 41 -15.56 3.55 -50.03
C THR A 41 -15.36 3.73 -51.54
N ASP A 42 -14.76 4.86 -51.94
CA ASP A 42 -14.49 5.20 -53.33
C ASP A 42 -13.13 4.69 -53.84
N GLY A 43 -12.42 3.85 -53.06
CA GLY A 43 -11.12 3.29 -53.43
C GLY A 43 -9.92 4.25 -53.30
N ARG A 44 -10.12 5.46 -52.78
CA ARG A 44 -9.05 6.44 -52.50
C ARG A 44 -8.22 6.00 -51.29
N ARG A 45 -6.92 6.34 -51.29
CA ARG A 45 -6.00 6.14 -50.15
C ARG A 45 -5.99 7.37 -49.22
N PRO A 46 -5.61 7.22 -47.93
CA PRO A 46 -5.37 8.36 -47.05
C PRO A 46 -4.30 9.31 -47.60
N PRO A 47 -4.33 10.60 -47.24
CA PRO A 47 -3.34 11.57 -47.70
C PRO A 47 -1.95 11.22 -47.17
N SER A 48 -0.96 11.27 -48.05
CA SER A 48 0.46 11.28 -47.68
C SER A 48 0.86 12.60 -47.01
N ALA A 49 2.02 12.64 -46.36
CA ALA A 49 2.52 13.87 -45.73
C ALA A 49 2.62 15.06 -46.70
N ASP A 50 3.02 14.80 -47.96
CA ASP A 50 3.09 15.81 -49.02
C ASP A 50 1.70 16.31 -49.45
N GLU A 51 0.73 15.40 -49.56
CA GLU A 51 -0.66 15.75 -49.89
C GLU A 51 -1.32 16.52 -48.73
N LEU A 52 -1.08 16.10 -47.48
CA LEU A 52 -1.56 16.80 -46.28
C LEU A 52 -0.96 18.22 -46.20
N ARG A 53 0.33 18.38 -46.51
CA ARG A 53 0.99 19.68 -46.62
C ARG A 53 0.26 20.56 -47.64
N ASP A 54 0.03 20.05 -48.85
CA ASP A 54 -0.59 20.82 -49.92
C ASP A 54 -2.04 21.21 -49.56
N HIS A 55 -2.77 20.35 -48.84
CA HIS A 55 -4.09 20.66 -48.30
C HIS A 55 -4.06 21.79 -47.26
N LEU A 56 -3.15 21.72 -46.28
CA LEU A 56 -2.99 22.77 -45.26
C LEU A 56 -2.57 24.10 -45.89
N ALA A 57 -1.60 24.07 -46.81
CA ALA A 57 -1.14 25.24 -47.56
C ALA A 57 -2.29 25.89 -48.36
N THR A 58 -3.08 25.08 -49.06
CA THR A 58 -4.22 25.59 -49.85
C THR A 58 -5.28 26.21 -48.94
N LYS A 59 -5.57 25.58 -47.80
CA LYS A 59 -6.66 26.00 -46.91
C LYS A 59 -6.32 27.24 -46.08
N PHE A 60 -5.13 27.27 -45.48
CA PHE A 60 -4.75 28.28 -44.49
C PHE A 60 -3.79 29.34 -45.04
N LEU A 61 -3.00 29.02 -46.07
CA LEU A 61 -2.03 29.95 -46.67
C LEU A 61 -2.45 30.44 -48.07
N GLY A 62 -3.46 29.83 -48.69
CA GLY A 62 -3.92 30.17 -50.04
C GLY A 62 -2.90 29.85 -51.15
N THR A 63 -1.83 29.11 -50.85
CA THR A 63 -0.78 28.75 -51.80
C THR A 63 -1.04 27.39 -52.45
N LYS A 64 -0.62 27.23 -53.71
CA LYS A 64 -0.65 25.97 -54.45
C LYS A 64 0.78 25.56 -54.81
N ASN A 65 1.09 24.27 -54.83
CA ASN A 65 2.42 23.71 -55.11
C ASN A 65 3.50 24.12 -54.09
N GLU A 66 3.21 23.87 -52.80
CA GLU A 66 4.15 24.17 -51.73
C GLU A 66 5.36 23.21 -51.78
N LYS A 67 6.56 23.74 -51.54
CA LYS A 67 7.82 22.96 -51.58
C LYS A 67 8.46 22.77 -50.22
N ARG A 68 7.99 23.52 -49.21
CA ARG A 68 8.38 23.32 -47.81
C ARG A 68 7.93 21.94 -47.32
N ASP A 69 8.44 21.51 -46.17
CA ASP A 69 7.97 20.29 -45.54
C ASP A 69 6.63 20.51 -44.81
N LEU A 70 5.98 19.41 -44.42
CA LEU A 70 4.71 19.45 -43.70
C LEU A 70 4.81 20.25 -42.40
N ALA A 71 5.93 20.11 -41.67
CA ALA A 71 6.12 20.75 -40.37
C ALA A 71 6.16 22.27 -40.46
N THR A 72 6.91 22.81 -41.43
CA THR A 72 6.98 24.25 -41.68
C THR A 72 5.63 24.81 -42.12
N VAL A 73 4.90 24.10 -42.99
CA VAL A 73 3.60 24.54 -43.47
C VAL A 73 2.55 24.52 -42.35
N ALA A 74 2.57 23.50 -41.50
CA ALA A 74 1.69 23.43 -40.35
C ALA A 74 1.97 24.56 -39.35
N GLU A 75 3.24 24.83 -39.04
CA GLU A 75 3.64 25.96 -38.18
C GLU A 75 3.17 27.30 -38.74
N MET A 76 3.37 27.53 -40.04
CA MET A 76 2.87 28.74 -40.71
C MET A 76 1.34 28.81 -40.68
N SER A 77 0.64 27.69 -40.85
CA SER A 77 -0.82 27.64 -40.80
C SER A 77 -1.36 27.94 -39.41
N ILE A 78 -0.70 27.47 -38.35
CA ILE A 78 -1.02 27.76 -36.95
C ILE A 78 -0.82 29.27 -36.67
N ASN A 79 0.34 29.81 -37.06
CA ASN A 79 0.74 31.20 -36.82
C ASN A 79 -0.02 32.23 -37.67
N ALA A 80 -0.59 31.83 -38.81
CA ALA A 80 -1.38 32.70 -39.69
C ALA A 80 -2.79 33.05 -39.15
N GLY A 81 -3.11 32.65 -37.91
CA GLY A 81 -4.33 33.06 -37.19
C GLY A 81 -5.43 32.00 -37.08
N ALA A 82 -5.23 30.79 -37.61
CA ALA A 82 -6.16 29.67 -37.41
C ALA A 82 -6.08 29.08 -35.99
N GLY A 83 -4.89 29.13 -35.39
CA GLY A 83 -4.59 28.47 -34.12
C GLY A 83 -4.54 26.95 -34.23
N GLU A 84 -3.88 26.30 -33.26
CA GLU A 84 -3.70 24.84 -33.24
C GLU A 84 -5.01 24.04 -33.38
N PRO A 85 -6.11 24.38 -32.66
CA PRO A 85 -7.32 23.57 -32.70
C PRO A 85 -7.92 23.43 -34.10
N GLN A 86 -7.90 24.51 -34.90
CA GLN A 86 -8.48 24.51 -36.24
C GLN A 86 -7.63 23.70 -37.24
N VAL A 87 -6.31 23.79 -37.12
CA VAL A 87 -5.39 23.02 -37.95
C VAL A 87 -5.53 21.53 -37.64
N PHE A 88 -5.59 21.17 -36.35
CA PHE A 88 -5.78 19.77 -35.94
C PHE A 88 -7.15 19.20 -36.32
N ASP A 89 -8.22 19.98 -36.20
CA ASP A 89 -9.54 19.60 -36.71
C ASP A 89 -9.51 19.36 -38.21
N GLU A 90 -8.76 20.17 -38.97
CA GLU A 90 -8.62 19.94 -40.39
C GLU A 90 -7.88 18.66 -40.71
N VAL A 91 -6.76 18.39 -40.03
CA VAL A 91 -6.06 17.11 -40.17
C VAL A 91 -7.03 15.97 -39.88
N ALA A 92 -7.82 16.02 -38.80
CA ALA A 92 -8.78 14.97 -38.47
C ALA A 92 -9.83 14.74 -39.57
N ARG A 93 -10.36 15.81 -40.19
CA ARG A 93 -11.32 15.68 -41.30
C ARG A 93 -10.75 14.89 -42.48
N GLN A 94 -9.46 15.04 -42.77
CA GLN A 94 -8.81 14.35 -43.89
C GLN A 94 -8.64 12.84 -43.66
N PHE A 95 -8.95 12.30 -42.48
CA PHE A 95 -8.84 10.86 -42.18
C PHE A 95 -10.18 10.16 -41.87
N ASN A 96 -11.30 10.89 -41.80
CA ASN A 96 -12.59 10.33 -41.36
C ASN A 96 -13.23 9.33 -42.34
N ASP A 97 -12.99 9.47 -43.65
CA ASP A 97 -13.70 8.69 -44.69
C ASP A 97 -13.01 7.37 -45.08
N TYR A 98 -12.03 6.92 -44.28
CA TYR A 98 -11.17 5.78 -44.62
C TYR A 98 -11.42 4.59 -43.69
N THR A 99 -11.37 3.40 -44.28
CA THR A 99 -11.45 2.12 -43.58
C THR A 99 -10.09 1.42 -43.53
N THR A 100 -9.90 0.61 -42.50
CA THR A 100 -8.66 -0.13 -42.25
C THR A 100 -8.34 -1.12 -43.36
N SER A 101 -7.05 -1.40 -43.57
CA SER A 101 -6.64 -2.44 -44.51
C SER A 101 -6.69 -3.83 -43.86
N LYS A 102 -6.78 -4.89 -44.68
CA LYS A 102 -6.67 -6.29 -44.21
C LYS A 102 -5.38 -6.57 -43.44
N ALA A 103 -4.30 -5.83 -43.72
CA ALA A 103 -3.05 -5.97 -42.98
C ALA A 103 -3.18 -5.49 -41.52
N HIS A 104 -3.98 -4.44 -41.27
CA HIS A 104 -4.30 -3.98 -39.92
C HIS A 104 -5.17 -4.99 -39.17
N GLU A 105 -6.15 -5.60 -39.84
CA GLU A 105 -6.96 -6.68 -39.25
C GLU A 105 -6.10 -7.91 -38.89
N LYS A 106 -5.21 -8.32 -39.80
CA LYS A 106 -4.27 -9.42 -39.58
C LYS A 106 -3.29 -9.19 -38.43
N LEU A 107 -3.04 -7.95 -38.00
CA LEU A 107 -2.23 -7.71 -36.79
C LEU A 107 -2.84 -8.42 -35.58
N GLY A 108 -4.18 -8.44 -35.48
CA GLY A 108 -4.89 -9.11 -34.40
C GLY A 108 -4.75 -10.64 -34.40
N ASP A 109 -4.32 -11.25 -35.51
CA ASP A 109 -4.16 -12.70 -35.61
C ASP A 109 -2.90 -13.22 -34.90
N PHE A 110 -2.02 -12.33 -34.44
CA PHE A 110 -0.74 -12.66 -33.80
C PHE A 110 -0.65 -12.04 -32.41
N ARG A 111 0.19 -12.61 -31.56
CA ARG A 111 0.54 -12.04 -30.26
C ARG A 111 1.78 -11.16 -30.40
N TRP A 112 1.69 -9.95 -29.86
CA TRP A 112 2.76 -8.97 -29.83
C TRP A 112 3.07 -8.58 -28.38
N ARG A 113 4.32 -8.25 -28.10
CA ARG A 113 4.70 -7.66 -26.81
C ARG A 113 4.11 -6.25 -26.68
N GLY A 114 4.14 -5.49 -27.77
CA GLY A 114 3.64 -4.12 -27.79
C GLY A 114 3.59 -3.53 -29.19
N LEU A 115 2.81 -2.47 -29.33
CA LEU A 115 2.65 -1.70 -30.56
C LEU A 115 3.03 -0.24 -30.31
N ALA A 116 3.66 0.40 -31.28
CA ALA A 116 3.91 1.83 -31.24
C ALA A 116 3.66 2.45 -32.61
N THR A 117 3.27 3.72 -32.64
CA THR A 117 3.08 4.44 -33.89
C THR A 117 3.42 5.91 -33.75
N THR A 118 4.01 6.47 -34.80
CA THR A 118 4.21 7.92 -34.97
C THR A 118 3.09 8.55 -35.80
N ASN A 119 2.05 7.79 -36.17
CA ASN A 119 0.92 8.34 -36.91
C ASN A 119 -0.27 8.66 -35.99
N TYR A 120 -1.07 9.65 -36.40
CA TYR A 120 -2.17 10.18 -35.58
C TYR A 120 -3.48 9.39 -35.72
N ASP A 121 -3.61 8.60 -36.79
CA ASP A 121 -4.84 7.90 -37.15
C ASP A 121 -5.23 6.81 -36.13
N ARG A 122 -6.40 6.18 -36.37
CA ARG A 122 -6.96 5.12 -35.52
C ARG A 122 -7.06 3.77 -36.23
N PHE A 123 -6.33 3.57 -37.32
CA PHE A 123 -6.50 2.39 -38.17
C PHE A 123 -6.03 1.10 -37.49
N ILE A 124 -5.04 1.18 -36.61
CA ILE A 124 -4.60 0.02 -35.82
C ILE A 124 -5.72 -0.39 -34.87
N GLU A 125 -6.25 0.56 -34.09
CA GLU A 125 -7.32 0.31 -33.13
C GLU A 125 -8.57 -0.24 -33.81
N GLN A 126 -8.97 0.36 -34.93
CA GLN A 126 -10.09 -0.11 -35.73
C GLN A 126 -9.87 -1.53 -36.28
N GLY A 127 -8.64 -1.86 -36.69
CA GLY A 127 -8.29 -3.20 -37.18
C GLY A 127 -8.48 -4.28 -36.13
N TYR A 128 -8.10 -4.00 -34.88
CA TYR A 128 -8.33 -4.89 -33.74
C TYR A 128 -9.82 -5.03 -33.40
N VAL A 129 -10.60 -3.94 -33.47
CA VAL A 129 -12.05 -3.97 -33.21
C VAL A 129 -12.81 -4.76 -34.29
N LEU A 130 -12.38 -4.67 -35.54
CA LEU A 130 -13.00 -5.38 -36.67
C LEU A 130 -12.66 -6.87 -36.68
N ASN A 131 -11.50 -7.26 -36.15
CA ASN A 131 -11.09 -8.66 -36.08
C ASN A 131 -11.71 -9.36 -34.85
N THR A 132 -12.88 -9.99 -35.04
CA THR A 132 -13.55 -10.77 -33.98
C THR A 132 -12.76 -11.97 -33.45
N ALA A 133 -11.71 -12.41 -34.16
CA ALA A 133 -10.84 -13.51 -33.76
C ALA A 133 -9.48 -13.01 -33.24
N ALA A 134 -9.34 -11.71 -32.94
CA ALA A 134 -8.10 -11.14 -32.44
C ALA A 134 -7.65 -11.83 -31.14
N LEU A 135 -6.36 -12.19 -31.08
CA LEU A 135 -5.77 -12.86 -29.92
C LEU A 135 -5.52 -11.92 -28.75
N GLN A 136 -5.42 -10.62 -29.04
CA GLN A 136 -5.18 -9.55 -28.06
C GLN A 136 -6.16 -8.39 -28.25
N THR A 137 -6.37 -7.61 -27.20
CA THR A 137 -7.17 -6.37 -27.19
C THR A 137 -6.23 -5.18 -27.19
N CYS A 138 -6.30 -4.34 -28.24
CA CYS A 138 -5.42 -3.19 -28.39
C CYS A 138 -5.86 -2.01 -27.50
N ILE A 139 -4.98 -1.56 -26.61
CA ILE A 139 -5.22 -0.45 -25.68
C ILE A 139 -4.32 0.75 -26.04
N PRO A 140 -4.89 1.86 -26.56
CA PRO A 140 -4.09 3.04 -26.92
C PRO A 140 -3.74 3.88 -25.69
N PHE A 141 -2.48 4.34 -25.65
CA PHE A 141 -1.96 5.32 -24.70
C PHE A 141 -1.34 6.51 -25.45
N VAL A 142 -1.68 7.71 -25.01
CA VAL A 142 -1.33 9.01 -25.60
C VAL A 142 -0.60 9.94 -24.64
N LYS A 143 -0.70 9.73 -23.32
CA LYS A 143 -0.06 10.56 -22.30
C LYS A 143 0.38 9.80 -21.05
N ASN A 144 1.20 10.43 -20.22
CA ASN A 144 1.80 9.84 -19.02
C ASN A 144 0.80 9.55 -17.90
N GLU A 145 -0.21 10.41 -17.73
CA GLU A 145 -1.16 10.34 -16.61
C GLU A 145 -2.17 9.18 -16.77
N GLU A 146 -2.16 8.50 -17.92
CA GLU A 146 -3.00 7.33 -18.13
C GLU A 146 -2.47 6.15 -17.30
N PRO A 147 -3.33 5.51 -16.47
CA PRO A 147 -2.90 4.40 -15.62
C PRO A 147 -2.57 3.18 -16.48
N TYR A 148 -1.27 2.98 -16.72
CA TYR A 148 -0.77 2.03 -17.71
C TYR A 148 -1.11 0.59 -17.33
N GLU A 149 -0.66 0.17 -16.16
CA GLU A 149 -0.86 -1.21 -15.71
C GLU A 149 -2.34 -1.51 -15.44
N ASP A 150 -3.06 -0.60 -14.78
CA ASP A 150 -4.47 -0.81 -14.42
C ASP A 150 -5.34 -1.03 -15.68
N ARG A 151 -5.14 -0.23 -16.74
CA ARG A 151 -5.87 -0.39 -18.00
C ARG A 151 -5.53 -1.69 -18.73
N LEU A 152 -4.29 -2.17 -18.63
CA LEU A 152 -3.92 -3.46 -19.21
C LEU A 152 -4.58 -4.61 -18.43
N ARG A 153 -4.58 -4.55 -17.10
CA ARG A 153 -5.17 -5.56 -16.20
C ARG A 153 -6.69 -5.73 -16.37
N ASP A 154 -7.38 -4.64 -16.73
CA ASP A 154 -8.83 -4.66 -16.99
C ASP A 154 -9.20 -5.56 -18.20
N GLU A 155 -8.28 -5.81 -19.13
CA GLU A 155 -8.54 -6.63 -20.33
C GLU A 155 -8.01 -8.07 -20.20
N ARG A 156 -8.51 -9.01 -21.00
CA ARG A 156 -8.12 -10.44 -20.92
C ARG A 156 -6.68 -10.69 -21.41
N ASN A 157 -6.40 -10.22 -22.63
CA ASN A 157 -5.13 -10.36 -23.33
C ASN A 157 -4.77 -8.99 -23.92
N PRO A 158 -4.36 -8.01 -23.11
CA PRO A 158 -4.09 -6.67 -23.61
C PRO A 158 -2.87 -6.63 -24.53
N VAL A 159 -2.83 -5.65 -25.43
CA VAL A 159 -1.60 -5.20 -26.10
C VAL A 159 -1.58 -3.67 -26.08
N ALA A 160 -0.51 -3.11 -25.52
CA ALA A 160 -0.35 -1.66 -25.43
C ALA A 160 -0.02 -1.06 -26.81
N LEU A 161 -0.70 0.02 -27.18
CA LEU A 161 -0.40 0.83 -28.36
C LEU A 161 0.04 2.24 -27.96
N PHE A 162 1.33 2.55 -28.15
CA PHE A 162 1.88 3.87 -27.86
C PHE A 162 1.71 4.83 -29.04
N LYS A 163 0.92 5.89 -28.84
CA LYS A 163 0.67 6.97 -29.81
C LYS A 163 1.68 8.10 -29.59
N LEU A 164 2.91 7.90 -30.04
CA LEU A 164 4.05 8.77 -29.73
C LEU A 164 3.87 10.22 -30.20
N HIS A 165 3.13 10.42 -31.30
CA HIS A 165 2.90 11.74 -31.89
C HIS A 165 1.49 12.29 -31.59
N GLY A 166 0.77 11.66 -30.67
CA GLY A 166 -0.61 11.96 -30.36
C GLY A 166 -1.61 11.18 -31.21
N CYS A 167 -2.89 11.44 -30.97
CA CYS A 167 -4.01 10.73 -31.60
C CYS A 167 -5.09 11.73 -32.02
N LEU A 168 -5.72 11.52 -33.18
CA LEU A 168 -6.80 12.39 -33.68
C LEU A 168 -8.00 12.48 -32.72
N HIS A 169 -8.21 11.48 -31.85
CA HIS A 169 -9.26 11.51 -30.83
C HIS A 169 -8.93 12.47 -29.66
N HIS A 170 -7.64 12.67 -29.39
CA HIS A 170 -7.11 13.54 -28.33
C HIS A 170 -6.56 14.87 -28.87
N ARG A 171 -6.87 15.23 -30.12
CA ARG A 171 -6.25 16.36 -30.82
C ARG A 171 -6.47 17.74 -30.19
N LEU A 172 -7.42 17.88 -29.27
CA LEU A 172 -7.72 19.15 -28.58
C LEU A 172 -7.12 19.21 -27.16
N ASP A 173 -6.44 18.15 -26.73
CA ASP A 173 -5.70 18.14 -25.47
C ASP A 173 -4.45 19.04 -25.62
N ARG A 174 -4.34 20.05 -24.75
CA ARG A 174 -3.26 21.06 -24.80
C ARG A 174 -1.96 20.55 -24.19
N ASP A 175 -2.04 19.57 -23.29
CA ASP A 175 -0.87 19.04 -22.60
C ASP A 175 -0.12 18.06 -23.52
N VAL A 176 -0.84 17.44 -24.46
CA VAL A 176 -0.31 16.49 -25.44
C VAL A 176 -0.83 16.78 -26.88
N PRO A 177 -0.40 17.88 -27.52
CA PRO A 177 -0.82 18.25 -28.88
C PRO A 177 -0.24 17.32 -29.96
N LEU A 178 -0.85 17.26 -31.15
CA LEU A 178 -0.32 16.47 -32.27
C LEU A 178 1.06 16.98 -32.72
N VAL A 179 2.03 16.08 -32.91
CA VAL A 179 3.43 16.43 -33.28
C VAL A 179 3.55 16.82 -34.77
N LEU A 180 2.93 17.94 -35.13
CA LEU A 180 2.77 18.40 -36.51
C LEU A 180 3.73 19.52 -36.91
N SER A 181 4.01 20.51 -36.04
CA SER A 181 4.84 21.69 -36.32
C SER A 181 6.27 21.53 -35.77
N ASN A 182 7.22 22.36 -36.22
CA ASN A 182 8.60 22.32 -35.69
C ASN A 182 8.66 22.57 -34.17
N GLU A 183 7.81 23.44 -33.65
CA GLU A 183 7.68 23.68 -32.20
C GLU A 183 7.22 22.42 -31.46
N HIS A 184 6.25 21.67 -32.02
CA HIS A 184 5.84 20.40 -31.43
C HIS A 184 6.97 19.37 -31.49
N TYR A 185 7.73 19.29 -32.59
CA TYR A 185 8.92 18.43 -32.67
C TYR A 185 10.04 18.81 -31.68
N ALA A 186 10.05 20.03 -31.15
CA ALA A 186 11.01 20.44 -30.11
C ALA A 186 10.54 20.08 -28.68
N THR A 187 9.24 19.91 -28.47
CA THR A 187 8.62 19.75 -27.15
C THR A 187 7.80 18.45 -26.99
N TYR A 188 7.86 17.54 -27.96
CA TYR A 188 7.00 16.35 -28.07
C TYR A 188 7.08 15.36 -26.89
N GLU A 189 8.23 15.31 -26.20
CA GLU A 189 8.42 14.45 -25.03
C GLU A 189 7.62 14.96 -23.81
N LYS A 190 7.27 16.26 -23.77
CA LYS A 190 6.52 16.82 -22.65
C LYS A 190 5.14 16.15 -22.55
N GLY A 191 4.85 15.58 -21.38
CA GLY A 191 3.61 14.81 -21.13
C GLY A 191 3.59 13.40 -21.75
N ARG A 192 4.69 12.96 -22.38
CA ARG A 192 4.80 11.64 -23.05
C ARG A 192 6.09 10.88 -22.79
N ASP A 193 7.00 11.41 -21.99
CA ASP A 193 8.32 10.82 -21.74
C ASP A 193 8.23 9.37 -21.23
N LEU A 194 7.19 9.00 -20.45
CA LEU A 194 6.99 7.60 -20.03
C LEU A 194 6.69 6.68 -21.22
N LEU A 195 5.92 7.12 -22.23
CA LEU A 195 5.66 6.35 -23.45
C LEU A 195 6.95 6.09 -24.23
N PHE A 196 7.78 7.12 -24.38
CA PHE A 196 9.08 7.00 -25.05
C PHE A 196 10.05 6.12 -24.26
N ASN A 197 10.07 6.24 -22.94
CA ASN A 197 10.90 5.41 -22.07
C ASN A 197 10.48 3.94 -22.14
N ARG A 198 9.18 3.63 -22.07
CA ARG A 198 8.66 2.25 -22.22
C ARG A 198 9.01 1.65 -23.58
N LEU A 199 8.89 2.41 -24.67
CA LEU A 199 9.33 1.95 -25.99
C LEU A 199 10.85 1.68 -26.02
N ARG A 200 11.65 2.50 -25.33
CA ARG A 200 13.09 2.29 -25.20
C ARG A 200 13.42 1.03 -24.41
N ASP A 201 12.67 0.73 -23.34
CA ASP A 201 12.82 -0.50 -22.56
C ASP A 201 12.51 -1.75 -23.43
N TRP A 202 11.44 -1.68 -24.22
CA TRP A 202 11.11 -2.72 -25.20
C TRP A 202 12.21 -2.87 -26.25
N ALA A 203 12.74 -1.76 -26.77
CA ALA A 203 13.80 -1.77 -27.76
C ALA A 203 15.08 -2.47 -27.29
N GLN A 204 15.38 -2.43 -25.99
CA GLN A 204 16.54 -3.11 -25.42
C GLN A 204 16.36 -4.63 -25.27
N SER A 205 15.12 -5.08 -25.07
CA SER A 205 14.81 -6.47 -24.70
C SER A 205 14.11 -7.29 -25.80
N SER A 206 13.68 -6.65 -26.89
CA SER A 206 12.77 -7.25 -27.88
C SER A 206 13.21 -7.03 -29.33
N VAL A 207 12.70 -7.89 -30.23
CA VAL A 207 12.81 -7.69 -31.68
C VAL A 207 11.83 -6.59 -32.12
N LEU A 208 12.36 -5.48 -32.64
CA LEU A 208 11.53 -4.40 -33.22
C LEU A 208 11.36 -4.59 -34.72
N ILE A 209 10.13 -4.38 -35.17
CA ILE A 209 9.72 -4.45 -36.57
C ILE A 209 9.15 -3.09 -36.99
N PHE A 210 9.93 -2.33 -37.75
CA PHE A 210 9.52 -1.03 -38.27
C PHE A 210 8.76 -1.21 -39.59
N ILE A 211 7.50 -0.77 -39.65
CA ILE A 211 6.64 -0.92 -40.83
C ILE A 211 6.20 0.46 -41.32
N GLY A 212 6.36 0.72 -42.61
CA GLY A 212 5.83 1.95 -43.23
C GLY A 212 6.60 3.22 -42.86
N TYR A 213 7.88 3.08 -42.49
CA TYR A 213 8.77 4.21 -42.25
C TYR A 213 9.55 4.58 -43.51
N ARG A 214 9.66 5.89 -43.77
CA ARG A 214 10.69 6.42 -44.64
C ARG A 214 11.96 6.56 -43.81
N LEU A 215 13.12 6.21 -44.37
CA LEU A 215 14.44 6.19 -43.71
C LEU A 215 14.86 7.53 -43.06
N ALA A 216 14.08 8.59 -43.22
CA ALA A 216 14.35 9.95 -42.78
C ALA A 216 13.64 10.38 -41.49
N ASP A 217 12.79 9.56 -40.87
CA ASP A 217 12.10 9.92 -39.62
C ASP A 217 13.12 10.21 -38.50
N PRO A 218 13.19 11.44 -37.97
CA PRO A 218 14.18 11.82 -36.96
C PRO A 218 14.05 11.04 -35.65
N HIS A 219 12.85 10.63 -35.25
CA HIS A 219 12.62 9.97 -33.96
C HIS A 219 13.01 8.50 -34.00
N ILE A 220 12.68 7.80 -35.09
CA ILE A 220 13.15 6.42 -35.30
C ILE A 220 14.68 6.41 -35.38
N ARG A 221 15.29 7.41 -36.02
CA ARG A 221 16.74 7.57 -36.03
C ARG A 221 17.31 7.80 -34.64
N ASP A 222 16.71 8.68 -33.84
CA ASP A 222 17.13 8.91 -32.47
C ASP A 222 17.06 7.62 -31.63
N LEU A 223 15.96 6.85 -31.72
CA LEU A 223 15.83 5.54 -31.07
C LEU A 223 16.93 4.56 -31.53
N ILE A 224 17.19 4.48 -32.83
CA ILE A 224 18.23 3.60 -33.39
C ILE A 224 19.65 4.03 -32.97
N TYR A 225 19.92 5.33 -32.87
CA TYR A 225 21.26 5.84 -32.53
C TYR A 225 21.55 5.83 -31.04
N LYS A 226 20.53 6.00 -30.18
CA LYS A 226 20.67 5.92 -28.72
C LYS A 226 20.94 4.50 -28.23
N ILE A 227 20.54 3.47 -28.97
CA ILE A 227 20.73 2.07 -28.59
C ILE A 227 21.83 1.44 -29.45
N ASP A 228 22.94 1.10 -28.81
CA ASP A 228 24.08 0.45 -29.45
C ASP A 228 23.63 -0.88 -30.13
N PRO A 229 23.89 -1.07 -31.43
CA PRO A 229 23.47 -2.27 -32.16
C PRO A 229 24.13 -3.56 -31.66
N THR A 230 25.27 -3.49 -30.97
CA THR A 230 25.88 -4.66 -30.30
C THR A 230 25.15 -5.03 -29.00
N ARG A 231 24.33 -4.11 -28.49
CA ARG A 231 23.65 -4.19 -27.21
C ARG A 231 22.18 -4.61 -27.30
N ARG A 232 21.73 -5.16 -28.42
CA ARG A 232 20.33 -5.57 -28.63
C ARG A 232 20.18 -6.69 -29.66
N GLN A 233 19.01 -7.30 -29.68
CA GLN A 233 18.63 -8.24 -30.73
C GLN A 233 18.55 -7.54 -32.10
N ARG A 234 18.64 -8.33 -33.17
CA ARG A 234 18.51 -7.82 -34.55
C ARG A 234 17.11 -7.29 -34.76
N TRP A 235 17.00 -6.09 -35.32
CA TRP A 235 15.71 -5.49 -35.68
C TRP A 235 15.44 -5.63 -37.18
N TYR A 236 14.19 -5.39 -37.56
CA TYR A 236 13.73 -5.55 -38.92
C TYR A 236 12.99 -4.30 -39.41
N MET A 237 13.15 -3.98 -40.68
CA MET A 237 12.45 -2.87 -41.32
C MET A 237 11.74 -3.34 -42.58
N VAL A 238 10.42 -3.17 -42.63
CA VAL A 238 9.57 -3.51 -43.76
C VAL A 238 9.36 -2.26 -44.61
N SER A 239 9.98 -2.24 -45.78
CA SER A 239 9.88 -1.11 -46.71
C SER A 239 9.88 -1.57 -48.17
N PRO A 240 8.92 -1.11 -49.01
CA PRO A 240 8.90 -1.43 -50.42
C PRO A 240 9.98 -0.63 -51.16
N GLY A 241 11.14 -1.25 -51.42
CA GLY A 241 12.17 -0.71 -52.31
C GLY A 241 13.28 0.10 -51.64
N GLY A 242 14.04 -0.51 -50.73
CA GLY A 242 15.33 0.04 -50.31
C GLY A 242 16.40 -0.15 -51.39
N ASP A 243 17.19 0.90 -51.66
CA ASP A 243 18.38 0.78 -52.52
C ASP A 243 19.44 -0.13 -51.85
N GLU A 244 20.34 -0.76 -52.61
CA GLU A 244 21.40 -1.61 -52.06
C GLU A 244 22.25 -0.86 -51.03
N HIS A 245 22.43 0.44 -51.22
CA HIS A 245 23.13 1.32 -50.29
C HIS A 245 22.39 1.46 -48.95
N ASP A 246 21.06 1.58 -48.97
CA ASP A 246 20.24 1.67 -47.76
C ASP A 246 20.25 0.35 -47.00
N VAL A 247 20.09 -0.78 -47.70
CA VAL A 247 20.11 -2.12 -47.09
C VAL A 247 21.44 -2.35 -46.37
N ARG A 248 22.58 -2.06 -47.02
CA ARG A 248 23.91 -2.21 -46.39
C ARG A 248 24.15 -1.23 -45.23
N PHE A 249 23.60 -0.01 -45.32
CA PHE A 249 23.72 0.97 -44.25
C PHE A 249 23.02 0.50 -42.97
N TRP A 250 21.78 0.01 -43.10
CA TRP A 250 20.99 -0.47 -41.95
C TRP A 250 21.50 -1.79 -41.40
N ASP A 251 22.03 -2.67 -42.25
CA ASP A 251 22.64 -3.93 -41.80
C ASP A 251 23.82 -3.69 -40.85
N LYS A 252 24.67 -2.69 -41.14
CA LYS A 252 25.75 -2.24 -40.22
C LYS A 252 25.24 -1.70 -38.88
N LYS A 253 23.96 -1.33 -38.81
CA LYS A 253 23.29 -0.88 -37.58
C LYS A 253 22.44 -2.00 -36.95
N GLY A 254 22.64 -3.25 -37.36
CA GLY A 254 21.88 -4.39 -36.82
C GLY A 254 20.39 -4.35 -37.18
N ILE A 255 20.04 -3.77 -38.33
CA ILE A 255 18.67 -3.68 -38.84
C ILE A 255 18.62 -4.30 -40.23
N GLU A 256 17.84 -5.36 -40.36
CA GLU A 256 17.65 -6.06 -41.64
C GLU A 256 16.44 -5.50 -42.39
N VAL A 257 16.62 -5.12 -43.65
CA VAL A 257 15.56 -4.51 -44.47
C VAL A 257 14.86 -5.58 -45.30
N LEU A 258 13.58 -5.81 -45.03
CA LEU A 258 12.70 -6.70 -45.76
C LEU A 258 11.98 -5.91 -46.87
N SER A 259 12.32 -6.20 -48.13
CA SER A 259 11.75 -5.53 -49.30
C SER A 259 10.34 -6.04 -49.62
N THR A 260 9.36 -5.58 -48.86
CA THR A 260 7.94 -5.92 -49.02
C THR A 260 7.05 -4.77 -48.53
N THR A 261 5.77 -4.81 -48.90
CA THR A 261 4.74 -3.92 -48.33
C THR A 261 4.24 -4.45 -46.98
N PHE A 262 3.43 -3.67 -46.27
CA PHE A 262 2.85 -4.09 -44.99
C PHE A 262 1.97 -5.33 -45.18
N SER A 263 1.07 -5.33 -46.17
CA SER A 263 0.28 -6.52 -46.53
C SER A 263 1.14 -7.72 -46.93
N GLY A 264 2.19 -7.52 -47.73
CA GLY A 264 3.08 -8.62 -48.13
C GLY A 264 3.86 -9.23 -46.95
N PHE A 265 4.25 -8.42 -45.97
CA PHE A 265 4.85 -8.91 -44.73
C PHE A 265 3.85 -9.75 -43.92
N MET A 266 2.64 -9.23 -43.69
CA MET A 266 1.61 -9.96 -42.95
C MET A 266 1.20 -11.26 -43.63
N ASP A 267 1.12 -11.30 -44.97
CA ASP A 267 0.85 -12.54 -45.72
C ASP A 267 2.00 -13.57 -45.60
N SER A 268 3.24 -13.09 -45.54
CA SER A 268 4.42 -13.95 -45.36
C SER A 268 4.48 -14.50 -43.93
N LEU A 269 4.12 -13.68 -42.93
CA LEU A 269 4.01 -14.07 -41.52
C LEU A 269 2.90 -15.11 -41.32
N ASP A 270 1.74 -14.87 -41.93
CA ASP A 270 0.56 -15.74 -41.92
C ASP A 270 0.87 -17.11 -42.55
N SER A 271 1.71 -17.14 -43.59
CA SER A 271 2.20 -18.37 -44.20
C SER A 271 3.25 -19.11 -43.37
N SER A 272 4.06 -18.39 -42.59
CA SER A 272 5.24 -18.93 -41.87
C SER A 272 4.91 -19.38 -40.45
N VAL A 273 3.92 -18.75 -39.81
CA VAL A 273 3.43 -19.08 -38.47
C VAL A 273 1.97 -19.52 -38.62
N PRO A 274 1.67 -20.83 -38.72
CA PRO A 274 0.29 -21.30 -38.82
C PRO A 274 -0.54 -20.92 -37.59
N GLN A 275 -1.86 -20.79 -37.74
CA GLN A 275 -2.77 -20.36 -36.66
C GLN A 275 -2.63 -21.21 -35.39
N LEU A 276 -2.34 -22.51 -35.53
CA LEU A 276 -2.06 -23.40 -34.40
C LEU A 276 -0.90 -22.88 -33.53
N PHE A 277 0.17 -22.36 -34.14
CA PHE A 277 1.35 -21.84 -33.47
C PHE A 277 1.19 -20.39 -32.97
N ARG A 278 0.13 -19.68 -33.38
CA ARG A 278 -0.17 -18.32 -32.90
C ARG A 278 -0.82 -18.32 -31.52
N ALA A 279 -1.49 -19.42 -31.17
CA ALA A 279 -2.20 -19.60 -29.91
C ALA A 279 -1.41 -20.41 -28.86
N LEU A 280 -0.20 -20.88 -29.16
CA LEU A 280 0.53 -21.80 -28.28
C LEU A 280 1.05 -21.09 -27.00
N ALA A 281 0.21 -21.06 -25.98
CA ALA A 281 0.51 -21.99 -24.91
C ALA A 281 -0.01 -23.36 -25.41
N PRO A 282 0.80 -24.44 -25.45
CA PRO A 282 0.25 -25.75 -25.74
C PRO A 282 -0.95 -25.98 -24.83
N PRO A 283 -2.08 -26.53 -25.32
CA PRO A 283 -3.10 -27.03 -24.41
C PRO A 283 -2.37 -28.00 -23.49
N VAL A 284 -2.18 -27.57 -22.24
CA VAL A 284 -1.63 -28.44 -21.20
C VAL A 284 -2.52 -29.67 -21.23
N ASP A 285 -1.86 -30.82 -21.35
CA ASP A 285 -2.48 -32.13 -21.40
C ASP A 285 -3.75 -32.14 -20.55
N THR A 286 -4.90 -32.44 -21.18
CA THR A 286 -6.21 -32.51 -20.51
C THR A 286 -6.29 -33.71 -19.57
N GLY A 287 -5.16 -34.35 -19.28
CA GLY A 287 -4.96 -35.30 -18.19
C GLY A 287 -5.43 -34.73 -16.86
N GLN A 288 -6.58 -35.27 -16.40
CA GLN A 288 -7.12 -35.22 -15.03
C GLN A 288 -6.75 -33.97 -14.22
N ARG A 289 -7.30 -32.82 -14.59
CA ARG A 289 -7.17 -31.61 -13.78
C ARG A 289 -7.80 -31.81 -12.40
N SER A 290 -6.98 -31.72 -11.35
CA SER A 290 -7.35 -32.09 -9.97
C SER A 290 -8.57 -31.34 -9.42
N TYR A 291 -8.84 -30.11 -9.87
CA TYR A 291 -9.99 -29.31 -9.42
C TYR A 291 -11.34 -29.80 -9.95
N LEU A 292 -11.35 -30.62 -11.01
CA LEU A 292 -12.59 -31.17 -11.58
C LEU A 292 -13.34 -32.05 -10.57
N LYS A 293 -12.66 -32.63 -9.57
CA LYS A 293 -13.28 -33.45 -8.52
C LYS A 293 -14.32 -32.70 -7.70
N HIS A 294 -14.19 -31.37 -7.62
CA HIS A 294 -15.08 -30.51 -6.85
C HIS A 294 -16.16 -29.83 -7.70
N LEU A 295 -16.13 -29.97 -9.03
CA LEU A 295 -17.15 -29.45 -9.92
C LEU A 295 -18.28 -30.48 -10.08
N LYS A 296 -19.52 -30.07 -9.83
CA LYS A 296 -20.71 -30.94 -9.90
C LYS A 296 -21.49 -30.76 -11.20
N ASN A 297 -21.50 -29.54 -11.75
CA ASN A 297 -22.34 -29.16 -12.88
C ASN A 297 -21.47 -28.60 -14.02
N GLY A 298 -21.52 -29.22 -15.20
CA GLY A 298 -20.95 -28.64 -16.43
C GLY A 298 -19.42 -28.68 -16.55
N ASN A 299 -18.94 -28.33 -17.74
CA ASN A 299 -17.52 -28.12 -17.98
C ASN A 299 -17.16 -26.65 -17.69
N PRO A 300 -16.02 -26.38 -17.05
CA PRO A 300 -15.54 -25.01 -16.88
C PRO A 300 -15.35 -24.33 -18.24
N SER A 301 -15.64 -23.04 -18.32
CA SER A 301 -15.37 -22.25 -19.52
C SER A 301 -13.87 -22.20 -19.81
N ASP A 302 -13.51 -21.98 -21.08
CA ASP A 302 -12.10 -21.78 -21.46
C ASP A 302 -11.49 -20.58 -20.71
N GLN A 303 -12.32 -19.59 -20.37
CA GLN A 303 -11.92 -18.42 -19.58
C GLN A 303 -11.61 -18.79 -18.13
N LEU A 304 -12.44 -19.64 -17.50
CA LEU A 304 -12.20 -20.13 -16.14
C LEU A 304 -10.93 -21.00 -16.08
N ILE A 305 -10.76 -21.88 -17.06
CA ILE A 305 -9.56 -22.70 -17.22
C ILE A 305 -8.29 -21.83 -17.25
N GLU A 306 -8.29 -20.80 -18.11
CA GLU A 306 -7.14 -19.91 -18.26
C GLU A 306 -6.88 -19.11 -16.97
N ALA A 307 -7.93 -18.61 -16.32
CA ALA A 307 -7.81 -17.87 -15.07
C ALA A 307 -7.27 -18.75 -13.92
N LEU A 308 -7.71 -20.01 -13.80
CA LEU A 308 -7.20 -20.93 -12.78
C LEU A 308 -5.72 -21.27 -12.96
N GLU A 309 -5.23 -21.31 -14.20
CA GLU A 309 -3.81 -21.56 -14.49
C GLU A 309 -2.97 -20.27 -14.35
N ARG A 310 -3.54 -19.13 -14.74
CA ARG A 310 -2.86 -17.83 -14.77
C ARG A 310 -2.82 -17.14 -13.42
N ASP A 311 -3.98 -16.99 -12.78
CA ASP A 311 -4.19 -16.09 -11.64
C ASP A 311 -4.07 -16.82 -10.29
N PHE A 312 -4.33 -18.13 -10.26
CA PHE A 312 -4.38 -18.92 -9.04
C PHE A 312 -3.42 -20.13 -9.05
N ASP A 313 -3.01 -20.56 -7.86
CA ASP A 313 -2.59 -21.93 -7.61
C ASP A 313 -3.79 -22.68 -6.98
N TYR A 314 -4.30 -23.70 -7.67
CA TYR A 314 -5.22 -24.66 -7.06
C TYR A 314 -4.42 -25.57 -6.14
N VAL A 315 -4.66 -25.45 -4.83
CA VAL A 315 -3.84 -26.14 -3.82
C VAL A 315 -4.32 -27.59 -3.70
N HIS A 316 -3.43 -28.55 -3.87
CA HIS A 316 -3.71 -29.98 -3.65
C HIS A 316 -2.45 -30.79 -3.36
N ALA A 317 -2.61 -32.00 -2.83
CA ALA A 317 -1.49 -32.85 -2.36
C ALA A 317 -0.46 -33.23 -3.44
N ALA A 318 -0.83 -33.17 -4.72
CA ALA A 318 0.00 -33.58 -5.86
C ALA A 318 0.38 -32.38 -6.76
N MET A 319 0.28 -31.16 -6.24
CA MET A 319 0.61 -29.96 -7.02
C MET A 319 2.12 -29.90 -7.33
N PRO A 320 2.51 -29.38 -8.50
CA PRO A 320 3.93 -29.20 -8.82
C PRO A 320 4.57 -28.16 -7.89
N PHE A 321 5.85 -28.36 -7.56
CA PHE A 321 6.63 -27.43 -6.76
C PHE A 321 8.12 -27.51 -7.15
N ASP A 322 8.83 -26.40 -7.01
CA ASP A 322 10.28 -26.33 -7.23
C ASP A 322 11.04 -26.87 -6.03
N GLU A 323 12.12 -27.61 -6.27
CA GLU A 323 12.88 -28.25 -5.19
C GLU A 323 13.86 -27.28 -4.51
N VAL A 324 13.77 -27.17 -3.18
CA VAL A 324 14.66 -26.35 -2.36
C VAL A 324 15.32 -27.22 -1.29
N SER A 325 16.60 -26.96 -1.01
CA SER A 325 17.30 -27.61 0.11
C SER A 325 16.81 -27.05 1.45
N ALA A 326 16.88 -27.86 2.51
CA ALA A 326 16.48 -27.40 3.84
C ALA A 326 17.34 -26.20 4.33
N GLU A 327 18.64 -26.21 4.04
CA GLU A 327 19.55 -25.08 4.33
C GLU A 327 19.11 -23.80 3.60
N GLY A 328 18.73 -23.93 2.31
CA GLY A 328 18.14 -22.84 1.55
C GLY A 328 16.88 -22.30 2.23
N PHE A 329 15.94 -23.17 2.57
CA PHE A 329 14.68 -22.79 3.22
C PHE A 329 14.90 -21.99 4.51
N TYR A 330 15.69 -22.50 5.45
CA TYR A 330 15.96 -21.81 6.71
C TYR A 330 16.79 -20.54 6.53
N SER A 331 17.51 -20.41 5.41
CA SER A 331 18.23 -19.18 5.08
C SER A 331 17.33 -18.07 4.49
N GLY A 332 16.08 -18.39 4.17
CA GLY A 332 15.08 -17.48 3.57
C GLY A 332 14.72 -17.81 2.10
N TYR A 333 15.20 -18.93 1.54
CA TYR A 333 14.78 -19.39 0.21
C TYR A 333 13.47 -20.18 0.26
N ASP A 334 12.37 -19.52 -0.07
CA ASP A 334 11.05 -20.11 -0.15
C ASP A 334 10.54 -20.07 -1.61
N HIS A 335 10.60 -21.21 -2.29
CA HIS A 335 10.04 -21.39 -3.64
C HIS A 335 8.64 -22.03 -3.54
N GLY A 336 7.60 -21.18 -3.49
CA GLY A 336 6.21 -21.61 -3.53
C GLY A 336 5.84 -22.60 -2.42
N TRP A 337 5.54 -23.84 -2.80
CA TRP A 337 5.00 -24.84 -1.88
C TRP A 337 6.04 -25.83 -1.34
N SER A 338 7.31 -25.68 -1.72
CA SER A 338 8.39 -26.64 -1.40
C SER A 338 8.57 -26.87 0.10
N GLY A 339 8.65 -25.79 0.88
CA GLY A 339 8.82 -25.87 2.33
C GLY A 339 7.69 -26.65 3.01
N ILE A 340 6.45 -26.40 2.56
CA ILE A 340 5.22 -27.01 3.09
C ILE A 340 5.15 -28.51 2.74
N ILE A 341 5.39 -28.85 1.48
CA ILE A 341 5.28 -30.23 0.96
C ILE A 341 6.42 -31.11 1.50
N ARG A 342 7.65 -30.58 1.56
CA ARG A 342 8.81 -31.26 2.15
C ARG A 342 8.81 -31.25 3.69
N LYS A 343 7.88 -30.53 4.31
CA LYS A 343 7.71 -30.41 5.78
C LYS A 343 8.96 -29.83 6.46
N TYR A 344 9.54 -28.78 5.86
CA TYR A 344 10.62 -28.02 6.48
C TYR A 344 10.09 -26.99 7.48
N ASP A 345 8.84 -26.57 7.32
CA ASP A 345 8.11 -25.73 8.27
C ASP A 345 7.45 -26.55 9.39
N PHE A 346 7.02 -25.83 10.42
CA PHE A 346 6.26 -26.35 11.54
C PHE A 346 4.91 -25.62 11.62
N ALA A 347 3.89 -26.32 12.13
CA ALA A 347 2.57 -25.74 12.29
C ALA A 347 2.60 -24.65 13.37
N ARG A 348 2.19 -23.44 12.99
CA ARG A 348 1.94 -22.35 13.95
C ARG A 348 0.58 -22.55 14.56
N LYS A 349 0.48 -22.51 15.90
CA LYS A 349 -0.81 -22.75 16.60
C LYS A 349 -1.90 -21.79 16.10
N LEU A 350 -1.55 -20.51 15.96
CA LEU A 350 -2.47 -19.49 15.46
C LEU A 350 -2.89 -19.73 14.00
N GLY A 351 -2.00 -20.27 13.17
CA GLY A 351 -2.32 -20.63 11.77
C GLY A 351 -3.30 -21.79 11.70
N GLU A 352 -3.19 -22.75 12.62
CA GLU A 352 -4.13 -23.86 12.76
C GLU A 352 -5.49 -23.38 13.28
N GLU A 353 -5.51 -22.52 14.29
CA GLU A 353 -6.74 -21.89 14.80
C GLU A 353 -7.45 -21.05 13.71
N LEU A 354 -6.68 -20.28 12.93
CA LEU A 354 -7.17 -19.52 11.77
C LEU A 354 -7.80 -20.44 10.72
N LEU A 355 -7.15 -21.56 10.41
CA LEU A 355 -7.66 -22.57 9.48
C LEU A 355 -9.03 -23.09 9.94
N TYR A 356 -9.13 -23.56 11.19
CA TYR A 356 -10.40 -24.08 11.71
C TYR A 356 -11.49 -23.01 11.71
N ALA A 357 -11.16 -21.77 12.11
CA ALA A 357 -12.13 -20.66 12.11
C ALA A 357 -12.59 -20.28 10.69
N ALA A 358 -11.71 -20.40 9.68
CA ALA A 358 -12.03 -20.13 8.28
C ALA A 358 -12.94 -21.21 7.67
N VAL A 359 -12.72 -22.47 8.04
CA VAL A 359 -13.49 -23.63 7.53
C VAL A 359 -14.80 -23.85 8.28
N ASP A 360 -14.86 -23.55 9.57
CA ASP A 360 -16.07 -23.76 10.38
C ASP A 360 -17.17 -22.76 9.99
N VAL A 361 -18.15 -23.18 9.19
CA VAL A 361 -19.24 -22.35 8.66
C VAL A 361 -20.53 -22.63 9.44
N ALA A 362 -20.97 -21.66 10.25
CA ALA A 362 -22.29 -21.70 10.88
C ALA A 362 -23.41 -21.43 9.83
N PRO A 363 -24.65 -21.94 10.02
CA PRO A 363 -25.75 -21.76 9.07
C PRO A 363 -26.11 -20.29 8.76
N ASP A 364 -25.94 -19.40 9.74
CA ASP A 364 -26.24 -17.96 9.62
C ASP A 364 -25.01 -17.13 9.18
N SER A 365 -23.96 -17.78 8.66
CA SER A 365 -22.74 -17.08 8.24
C SER A 365 -22.99 -16.17 7.03
N PRO A 366 -22.36 -14.99 6.97
CA PRO A 366 -22.48 -14.12 5.80
C PRO A 366 -21.91 -14.80 4.54
N ALA A 367 -22.43 -14.41 3.36
CA ALA A 367 -21.95 -14.90 2.07
C ALA A 367 -20.45 -14.67 1.88
N ILE A 368 -19.94 -13.53 2.37
CA ILE A 368 -18.51 -13.23 2.42
C ILE A 368 -18.04 -13.28 3.87
N ARG A 369 -17.01 -14.09 4.13
CA ARG A 369 -16.28 -14.09 5.39
C ARG A 369 -14.84 -13.70 5.10
N MET A 370 -14.25 -12.90 5.99
CA MET A 370 -12.90 -12.37 5.80
C MET A 370 -12.07 -12.58 7.06
N PHE A 371 -10.89 -13.13 6.86
CA PHE A 371 -9.92 -13.43 7.89
C PHE A 371 -8.59 -12.80 7.55
N VAL A 372 -7.93 -12.13 8.50
CA VAL A 372 -6.66 -11.42 8.26
C VAL A 372 -5.61 -11.92 9.26
N LEU A 373 -4.49 -12.42 8.74
CA LEU A 373 -3.31 -12.79 9.51
C LEU A 373 -2.28 -11.65 9.48
N GLU A 374 -2.21 -10.91 10.57
CA GLU A 374 -1.28 -9.80 10.75
C GLU A 374 0.02 -10.22 11.44
N GLY A 375 1.06 -9.40 11.34
CA GLY A 375 2.29 -9.59 12.12
C GLY A 375 3.51 -8.91 11.53
N ALA A 376 4.59 -8.85 12.30
CA ALA A 376 5.85 -8.22 11.89
C ALA A 376 6.47 -8.86 10.64
N ALA A 377 7.37 -8.14 9.96
CA ALA A 377 8.20 -8.75 8.91
C ALA A 377 8.98 -9.95 9.49
N GLY A 378 9.28 -10.95 8.66
CA GLY A 378 10.07 -12.11 9.07
C GLY A 378 9.47 -12.99 10.17
N SER A 379 8.20 -12.82 10.56
CA SER A 379 7.53 -13.63 11.59
C SER A 379 6.98 -14.97 11.10
N GLY A 380 7.05 -15.24 9.78
CA GLY A 380 6.58 -16.46 9.14
C GLY A 380 5.12 -16.44 8.66
N LYS A 381 4.52 -15.26 8.45
CA LYS A 381 3.11 -15.12 8.00
C LYS A 381 2.79 -15.89 6.71
N THR A 382 3.58 -15.67 5.67
CA THR A 382 3.43 -16.34 4.37
C THR A 382 3.46 -17.85 4.52
N ILE A 383 4.42 -18.39 5.28
CA ILE A 383 4.54 -19.83 5.54
C ILE A 383 3.35 -20.35 6.34
N ALA A 384 2.91 -19.64 7.38
CA ALA A 384 1.74 -20.01 8.17
C ALA A 384 0.45 -20.00 7.34
N LEU A 385 0.28 -19.01 6.46
CA LEU A 385 -0.86 -18.91 5.56
C LEU A 385 -0.84 -20.03 4.50
N ARG A 386 0.32 -20.33 3.90
CA ARG A 386 0.48 -21.46 2.96
C ARG A 386 0.20 -22.80 3.65
N ARG A 387 0.72 -23.02 4.86
CA ARG A 387 0.42 -24.22 5.65
C ARG A 387 -1.09 -24.37 5.86
N ALA A 388 -1.78 -23.30 6.31
CA ALA A 388 -3.22 -23.30 6.48
C ALA A 388 -3.97 -23.61 5.17
N ALA A 389 -3.57 -23.01 4.05
CA ALA A 389 -4.16 -23.28 2.74
C ALA A 389 -3.95 -24.74 2.29
N PHE A 390 -2.75 -25.29 2.49
CA PHE A 390 -2.43 -26.67 2.14
C PHE A 390 -3.21 -27.68 2.98
N ASP A 391 -3.32 -27.43 4.29
CA ASP A 391 -4.05 -28.30 5.20
C ASP A 391 -5.57 -28.20 4.96
N ALA A 392 -6.12 -27.01 4.64
CA ALA A 392 -7.50 -26.84 4.18
C ALA A 392 -7.80 -27.71 2.96
N ALA A 393 -6.90 -27.71 1.97
CA ALA A 393 -7.07 -28.44 0.72
C ALA A 393 -6.90 -29.96 0.88
N THR A 394 -5.95 -30.40 1.71
CA THR A 394 -5.54 -31.80 1.78
C THR A 394 -6.15 -32.56 2.95
N ALA A 395 -6.16 -31.97 4.15
CA ALA A 395 -6.71 -32.60 5.36
C ALA A 395 -8.23 -32.42 5.45
N LEU A 396 -8.76 -31.29 4.98
CA LEU A 396 -10.19 -30.94 5.08
C LEU A 396 -10.94 -30.98 3.73
N ASP A 397 -10.26 -31.35 2.64
CA ASP A 397 -10.78 -31.48 1.26
C ASP A 397 -11.59 -30.26 0.76
N GLN A 398 -11.21 -29.05 1.19
CA GLN A 398 -11.86 -27.81 0.76
C GLN A 398 -11.41 -27.38 -0.65
N PHE A 399 -12.23 -26.57 -1.33
CA PHE A 399 -11.85 -25.93 -2.59
C PHE A 399 -11.00 -24.69 -2.31
N VAL A 400 -9.68 -24.85 -2.38
CA VAL A 400 -8.71 -23.81 -2.02
C VAL A 400 -8.02 -23.23 -3.25
N LEU A 401 -8.10 -21.91 -3.38
CA LEU A 401 -7.39 -21.11 -4.36
C LEU A 401 -6.39 -20.20 -3.64
N TRP A 402 -5.13 -20.26 -4.04
CA TRP A 402 -4.12 -19.30 -3.63
C TRP A 402 -3.90 -18.28 -4.75
N LEU A 403 -4.13 -16.99 -4.48
CA LEU A 403 -3.87 -15.94 -5.47
C LEU A 403 -2.36 -15.79 -5.67
N LYS A 404 -1.91 -15.90 -6.92
CA LYS A 404 -0.50 -15.66 -7.26
C LYS A 404 -0.17 -14.17 -7.06
N PRO A 405 1.09 -13.79 -6.81
CA PRO A 405 1.47 -12.38 -6.60
C PRO A 405 1.08 -11.42 -7.73
N ASN A 406 1.01 -11.91 -8.97
CA ASN A 406 0.56 -11.13 -10.14
C ASN A 406 -0.83 -11.57 -10.63
N GLY A 407 -1.55 -12.38 -9.86
CA GLY A 407 -2.86 -12.89 -10.25
C GLY A 407 -3.95 -11.84 -10.09
N ILE A 408 -4.91 -11.83 -11.01
CA ILE A 408 -6.04 -10.90 -10.95
C ILE A 408 -7.27 -11.62 -10.39
N LEU A 409 -7.88 -11.05 -9.35
CA LEU A 409 -9.10 -11.59 -8.76
C LEU A 409 -10.33 -11.00 -9.47
N ARG A 410 -10.93 -11.78 -10.37
CA ARG A 410 -12.15 -11.38 -11.10
C ARG A 410 -13.40 -12.04 -10.53
N ALA A 411 -14.44 -11.25 -10.29
CA ALA A 411 -15.67 -11.73 -9.64
C ALA A 411 -16.46 -12.73 -10.50
N ASP A 412 -16.43 -12.59 -11.82
CA ASP A 412 -17.08 -13.50 -12.78
C ASP A 412 -16.49 -14.91 -12.73
N ILE A 413 -15.16 -15.03 -12.58
CA ILE A 413 -14.46 -16.32 -12.46
C ILE A 413 -14.85 -17.04 -11.17
N ILE A 414 -14.85 -16.31 -10.04
CA ILE A 414 -15.22 -16.86 -8.73
C ILE A 414 -16.71 -17.24 -8.69
N GLU A 415 -17.58 -16.45 -9.32
CA GLU A 415 -19.00 -16.76 -9.47
C GLU A 415 -19.24 -18.01 -10.31
N GLU A 416 -18.56 -18.15 -11.45
CA GLU A 416 -18.63 -19.37 -12.28
C GLU A 416 -18.21 -20.59 -11.48
N LEU A 417 -17.06 -20.52 -10.79
CA LEU A 417 -16.58 -21.61 -9.93
C LEU A 417 -17.57 -22.00 -8.84
N TRP A 418 -18.18 -21.02 -8.20
CA TRP A 418 -19.18 -21.25 -7.15
C TRP A 418 -20.42 -21.91 -7.74
N ALA A 419 -20.88 -21.47 -8.92
CA ALA A 419 -22.03 -22.06 -9.61
C ALA A 419 -21.77 -23.52 -10.06
N LEU A 420 -20.56 -23.83 -10.54
CA LEU A 420 -20.19 -25.17 -10.99
C LEU A 420 -19.92 -26.14 -9.83
N SER A 421 -19.31 -25.66 -8.73
CA SER A 421 -18.98 -26.48 -7.56
C SER A 421 -20.15 -26.65 -6.58
N GLY A 422 -20.96 -25.60 -6.41
CA GLY A 422 -21.95 -25.51 -5.33
C GLY A 422 -21.32 -25.60 -3.94
N LEU A 423 -20.04 -25.23 -3.81
CA LEU A 423 -19.29 -25.22 -2.56
C LEU A 423 -18.89 -23.78 -2.22
N ARG A 424 -18.71 -23.51 -0.92
CA ARG A 424 -18.09 -22.27 -0.47
C ARG A 424 -16.61 -22.27 -0.88
N LEU A 425 -16.19 -21.29 -1.66
CA LEU A 425 -14.82 -21.21 -2.15
C LEU A 425 -13.90 -20.56 -1.11
N MET A 426 -12.70 -21.11 -0.93
CA MET A 426 -11.68 -20.52 -0.07
C MET A 426 -10.59 -19.85 -0.91
N VAL A 427 -10.43 -18.54 -0.75
CA VAL A 427 -9.42 -17.75 -1.48
C VAL A 427 -8.40 -17.22 -0.49
N TYR A 428 -7.14 -17.59 -0.68
CA TYR A 428 -6.00 -17.16 0.11
C TYR A 428 -5.23 -16.08 -0.66
N VAL A 429 -4.94 -14.96 -0.02
CA VAL A 429 -4.18 -13.85 -0.61
C VAL A 429 -3.09 -13.43 0.37
N ASP A 430 -1.84 -13.60 -0.03
CA ASP A 430 -0.70 -13.04 0.70
C ASP A 430 -0.43 -11.61 0.24
N HIS A 431 0.10 -10.77 1.12
CA HIS A 431 0.39 -9.36 0.85
C HIS A 431 -0.78 -8.60 0.21
N VAL A 432 -1.93 -8.61 0.88
CA VAL A 432 -3.19 -8.06 0.35
C VAL A 432 -3.12 -6.57 -0.05
N SER A 433 -2.17 -5.80 0.50
CA SER A 433 -1.95 -4.40 0.11
C SER A 433 -1.70 -4.21 -1.39
N LEU A 434 -1.16 -5.22 -2.07
CA LEU A 434 -0.92 -5.20 -3.53
C LEU A 434 -2.21 -5.39 -4.36
N HIS A 435 -3.25 -5.96 -3.76
CA HIS A 435 -4.49 -6.33 -4.43
C HIS A 435 -5.73 -5.72 -3.75
N SER A 436 -5.57 -4.75 -2.85
CA SER A 436 -6.64 -4.30 -1.94
C SER A 436 -7.85 -3.75 -2.70
N GLU A 437 -7.63 -2.85 -3.68
CA GLU A 437 -8.69 -2.26 -4.50
C GLU A 437 -9.38 -3.28 -5.42
N GLU A 438 -8.61 -4.18 -6.04
CA GLU A 438 -9.13 -5.23 -6.91
C GLU A 438 -10.01 -6.21 -6.11
N LEU A 439 -9.51 -6.64 -4.94
CA LEU A 439 -10.22 -7.50 -4.00
C LEU A 439 -11.50 -6.83 -3.50
N GLU A 440 -11.45 -5.56 -3.09
CA GLU A 440 -12.62 -4.80 -2.63
C GLU A 440 -13.71 -4.74 -3.72
N ARG A 441 -13.34 -4.37 -4.96
CA ARG A 441 -14.26 -4.32 -6.10
C ARG A 441 -14.90 -5.69 -6.38
N ALA A 442 -14.10 -6.75 -6.37
CA ALA A 442 -14.59 -8.10 -6.60
C ALA A 442 -15.53 -8.57 -5.48
N LEU A 443 -15.17 -8.36 -4.21
CA LEU A 443 -16.00 -8.73 -3.07
C LEU A 443 -17.32 -7.96 -3.03
N HIS A 444 -17.33 -6.68 -3.40
CA HIS A 444 -18.59 -5.95 -3.55
C HIS A 444 -19.51 -6.57 -4.60
N THR A 445 -18.95 -7.03 -5.72
CA THR A 445 -19.70 -7.69 -6.79
C THR A 445 -20.24 -9.05 -6.33
N LEU A 446 -19.40 -9.87 -5.69
CA LEU A 446 -19.76 -11.18 -5.14
C LEU A 446 -20.83 -11.06 -4.05
N LYS A 447 -20.75 -10.04 -3.17
CA LYS A 447 -21.73 -9.77 -2.12
C LYS A 447 -23.11 -9.47 -2.71
N ARG A 448 -23.17 -8.68 -3.78
CA ARG A 448 -24.44 -8.35 -4.47
C ARG A 448 -25.08 -9.58 -5.11
N LYS A 449 -24.25 -10.50 -5.61
CA LYS A 449 -24.68 -11.76 -6.23
C LYS A 449 -24.89 -12.90 -5.23
N ASN A 450 -24.64 -12.66 -3.94
CA ASN A 450 -24.74 -13.64 -2.86
C ASN A 450 -23.89 -14.90 -3.07
N VAL A 451 -22.69 -14.72 -3.64
CA VAL A 451 -21.73 -15.81 -3.87
C VAL A 451 -21.00 -16.13 -2.56
N GLU A 452 -20.93 -17.41 -2.19
CA GLU A 452 -20.35 -17.84 -0.92
C GLU A 452 -18.83 -18.00 -1.02
N VAL A 453 -18.09 -17.12 -0.34
CA VAL A 453 -16.62 -17.09 -0.35
C VAL A 453 -16.09 -16.87 1.07
N THR A 454 -15.03 -17.60 1.42
CA THR A 454 -14.19 -17.31 2.58
C THR A 454 -12.84 -16.81 2.07
N VAL A 455 -12.45 -15.60 2.47
CA VAL A 455 -11.17 -15.01 2.10
C VAL A 455 -10.25 -15.01 3.32
N VAL A 456 -9.03 -15.52 3.16
CA VAL A 456 -7.99 -15.52 4.19
C VAL A 456 -6.79 -14.73 3.66
N LEU A 457 -6.46 -13.65 4.36
CA LEU A 457 -5.53 -12.62 3.94
C LEU A 457 -4.32 -12.61 4.87
N SER A 458 -3.15 -12.15 4.39
CA SER A 458 -2.05 -11.75 5.26
C SER A 458 -1.50 -10.38 4.91
N GLU A 459 -1.15 -9.61 5.94
CA GLU A 459 -0.48 -8.32 5.77
C GLU A 459 0.30 -7.90 7.04
N ARG A 460 1.08 -6.82 6.95
CA ARG A 460 1.64 -6.12 8.11
C ARG A 460 0.58 -5.20 8.70
N GLU A 461 0.51 -5.11 10.03
CA GLU A 461 -0.45 -4.26 10.77
C GLU A 461 -0.46 -2.80 10.23
N ALA A 462 0.71 -2.19 10.09
CA ALA A 462 0.83 -0.82 9.58
C ALA A 462 0.42 -0.64 8.11
N GLU A 463 0.55 -1.69 7.28
CA GLU A 463 0.19 -1.64 5.85
C GLU A 463 -1.32 -1.88 5.67
N TRP A 464 -1.92 -2.74 6.52
CA TRP A 464 -3.36 -2.93 6.59
C TRP A 464 -4.07 -1.60 6.89
N ASP A 465 -3.66 -0.91 7.95
CA ASP A 465 -4.22 0.39 8.35
C ASP A 465 -4.05 1.48 7.27
N ALA A 466 -3.00 1.39 6.46
CA ALA A 466 -2.67 2.40 5.46
C ALA A 466 -3.38 2.18 4.11
N TYR A 467 -3.46 0.94 3.63
CA TYR A 467 -3.86 0.62 2.24
C TYR A 467 -5.13 -0.22 2.13
N CYS A 468 -5.62 -0.82 3.23
CA CYS A 468 -6.71 -1.81 3.20
C CYS A 468 -8.02 -1.32 3.83
N GLY A 469 -8.15 -0.04 4.14
CA GLY A 469 -9.32 0.50 4.87
C GLY A 469 -10.68 0.27 4.19
N GLY A 470 -10.73 0.12 2.86
CA GLY A 470 -11.96 -0.24 2.15
C GLY A 470 -12.47 -1.65 2.46
N LEU A 471 -11.57 -2.57 2.83
CA LEU A 471 -11.91 -3.95 3.19
C LEU A 471 -12.59 -4.06 4.57
N ASP A 472 -12.50 -3.04 5.43
CA ASP A 472 -13.18 -3.00 6.73
C ASP A 472 -14.71 -3.09 6.59
N ALA A 473 -15.26 -2.73 5.43
CA ALA A 473 -16.67 -2.88 5.09
C ALA A 473 -17.17 -4.35 5.11
N PHE A 474 -16.26 -5.32 5.08
CA PHE A 474 -16.55 -6.75 5.15
C PHE A 474 -16.34 -7.36 6.54
N LEU A 475 -16.07 -6.53 7.56
CA LEU A 475 -15.88 -6.94 8.96
C LEU A 475 -14.82 -8.04 9.11
N PRO A 476 -13.57 -7.78 8.69
CA PRO A 476 -12.47 -8.72 8.83
C PRO A 476 -12.30 -9.14 10.29
N SER A 477 -12.10 -10.42 10.51
CA SER A 477 -11.59 -10.91 11.79
C SER A 477 -10.05 -10.93 11.70
N THR A 478 -9.39 -10.37 12.69
CA THR A 478 -7.93 -10.17 12.66
C THR A 478 -7.24 -11.08 13.67
N TRP A 479 -6.24 -11.82 13.19
CA TRP A 479 -5.35 -12.68 13.98
C TRP A 479 -3.92 -12.17 13.87
N THR A 480 -3.35 -11.73 14.99
CA THR A 480 -1.97 -11.22 15.00
C THR A 480 -0.98 -12.34 15.33
N LEU A 481 -0.14 -12.73 14.38
CA LEU A 481 0.94 -13.69 14.54
C LEU A 481 2.04 -13.11 15.44
N ARG A 482 2.19 -13.69 16.63
CA ARG A 482 3.14 -13.25 17.66
C ARG A 482 4.41 -14.11 17.67
N ARG A 483 5.17 -14.00 18.76
CA ARG A 483 6.39 -14.77 19.05
C ARG A 483 6.11 -16.27 19.07
N LEU A 484 7.18 -17.05 18.89
CA LEU A 484 7.10 -18.50 19.04
C LEU A 484 6.76 -18.89 20.47
N ASN A 485 5.90 -19.88 20.63
CA ASN A 485 5.68 -20.52 21.93
C ASN A 485 6.71 -21.66 22.16
N GLY A 486 6.81 -22.16 23.40
CA GLY A 486 7.82 -23.18 23.75
C GLY A 486 7.74 -24.45 22.89
N ARG A 487 6.52 -24.89 22.58
CA ARG A 487 6.27 -26.08 21.75
C ARG A 487 6.66 -25.85 20.28
N GLU A 488 6.35 -24.67 19.73
CA GLU A 488 6.78 -24.25 18.41
C GLU A 488 8.31 -24.19 18.29
N VAL A 489 9.01 -23.76 19.35
CA VAL A 489 10.48 -23.77 19.41
C VAL A 489 11.01 -25.20 19.43
N GLU A 490 10.41 -26.10 20.21
CA GLU A 490 10.79 -27.52 20.22
C GLU A 490 10.67 -28.15 18.83
N ASP A 491 9.52 -27.95 18.17
CA ASP A 491 9.28 -28.46 16.81
C ASP A 491 10.31 -27.89 15.82
N LEU A 492 10.65 -26.60 15.93
CA LEU A 492 11.66 -25.97 15.10
C LEU A 492 13.06 -26.57 15.33
N VAL A 493 13.47 -26.75 16.59
CA VAL A 493 14.79 -27.33 16.90
C VAL A 493 14.86 -28.79 16.43
N ASP A 494 13.77 -29.55 16.51
CA ASP A 494 13.70 -30.91 15.94
C ASP A 494 13.87 -30.92 14.43
N LEU A 495 13.23 -30.00 13.71
CA LEU A 495 13.39 -29.87 12.28
C LEU A 495 14.82 -29.47 11.90
N LEU A 496 15.40 -28.48 12.60
CA LEU A 496 16.79 -28.07 12.39
C LEU A 496 17.76 -29.23 12.65
N ALA A 497 17.53 -30.04 13.69
CA ALA A 497 18.34 -31.22 13.99
C ALA A 497 18.21 -32.27 12.88
N ARG A 498 16.98 -32.58 12.47
CA ARG A 498 16.66 -33.56 11.43
C ARG A 498 17.30 -33.23 10.09
N HIS A 499 17.32 -31.94 9.74
CA HIS A 499 17.86 -31.45 8.48
C HIS A 499 19.33 -30.99 8.57
N ARG A 500 19.99 -31.16 9.73
CA ARG A 500 21.39 -30.78 9.98
C ARG A 500 21.67 -29.27 9.82
N CYS A 501 20.70 -28.44 10.18
CA CYS A 501 20.77 -26.98 10.10
C CYS A 501 20.97 -26.29 11.46
N LEU A 502 21.32 -27.02 12.53
CA LEU A 502 21.57 -26.45 13.87
C LEU A 502 22.82 -25.54 13.94
N GLY A 503 23.80 -25.75 13.06
CA GLY A 503 25.04 -24.97 13.06
C GLY A 503 25.74 -24.98 14.42
N GLN A 504 26.01 -23.81 15.01
CA GLN A 504 26.67 -23.68 16.32
C GLN A 504 25.85 -24.25 17.49
N LEU A 505 24.52 -24.34 17.36
CA LEU A 505 23.66 -24.95 18.39
C LEU A 505 23.92 -26.45 18.58
N THR A 506 24.61 -27.10 17.64
CA THR A 506 24.97 -28.53 17.74
C THR A 506 25.81 -28.83 18.98
N ASN A 507 26.55 -27.84 19.49
CA ASN A 507 27.42 -27.99 20.67
C ASN A 507 26.69 -27.77 22.00
N LEU A 508 25.42 -27.37 21.99
CA LEU A 508 24.61 -27.10 23.17
C LEU A 508 23.70 -28.28 23.50
N SER A 509 23.33 -28.44 24.78
CA SER A 509 22.31 -29.38 25.20
C SER A 509 20.94 -28.96 24.67
N ARG A 510 20.00 -29.91 24.57
CA ARG A 510 18.65 -29.63 24.05
C ARG A 510 17.91 -28.54 24.84
N ALA A 511 18.09 -28.51 26.16
CA ALA A 511 17.51 -27.46 27.01
C ALA A 511 18.10 -26.09 26.68
N GLU A 512 19.43 -26.00 26.51
CA GLU A 512 20.12 -24.77 26.12
C GLU A 512 19.76 -24.31 24.70
N GLN A 513 19.51 -25.24 23.77
CA GLN A 513 19.03 -24.93 22.41
C GLN A 513 17.65 -24.25 22.44
N ILE A 514 16.72 -24.78 23.24
CA ILE A 514 15.36 -24.22 23.39
C ILE A 514 15.43 -22.86 24.11
N GLU A 515 16.22 -22.76 25.19
CA GLU A 515 16.42 -21.52 25.92
C GLU A 515 17.01 -20.41 25.03
N ALA A 516 17.89 -20.76 24.09
CA ALA A 516 18.49 -19.79 23.18
C ALA A 516 17.46 -19.07 22.29
N PHE A 517 16.39 -19.76 21.85
CA PHE A 517 15.28 -19.17 21.11
C PHE A 517 14.27 -18.44 22.01
N LEU A 518 14.13 -18.82 23.29
CA LEU A 518 13.19 -18.22 24.24
C LEU A 518 13.74 -17.00 25.02
N SER A 519 15.05 -16.77 24.99
CA SER A 519 15.70 -15.67 25.71
C SER A 519 15.12 -14.28 25.38
N LYS A 520 14.85 -13.44 26.39
CA LYS A 520 14.15 -12.15 26.23
C LYS A 520 14.82 -11.18 25.24
N ASP A 521 16.16 -11.15 25.16
CA ASP A 521 16.90 -10.27 24.23
C ASP A 521 16.81 -10.70 22.75
N ARG A 522 16.31 -11.92 22.50
CA ARG A 522 16.24 -12.53 21.16
C ARG A 522 14.83 -12.97 20.76
N ALA A 523 13.94 -13.21 21.72
CA ALA A 523 12.52 -13.48 21.50
C ALA A 523 11.77 -12.27 20.90
N ASP A 524 12.34 -11.07 21.01
CA ASP A 524 11.88 -9.84 20.35
C ASP A 524 12.33 -9.75 18.87
N ARG A 525 13.26 -10.62 18.43
CA ARG A 525 13.79 -10.62 17.06
C ARG A 525 12.85 -11.40 16.13
N GLN A 526 12.85 -11.03 14.86
CA GLN A 526 12.09 -11.73 13.82
C GLN A 526 12.63 -13.16 13.66
N LEU A 527 11.75 -14.13 13.36
CA LEU A 527 12.08 -15.57 13.33
C LEU A 527 13.29 -15.87 12.42
N LEU A 528 13.33 -15.26 11.24
CA LEU A 528 14.43 -15.42 10.29
C LEU A 528 15.77 -14.93 10.86
N VAL A 529 15.78 -13.80 11.58
CA VAL A 529 16.97 -13.23 12.18
C VAL A 529 17.49 -14.13 13.29
N ALA A 530 16.59 -14.58 14.18
CA ALA A 530 16.93 -15.48 15.28
C ALA A 530 17.52 -16.81 14.77
N LEU A 531 16.94 -17.38 13.71
CA LEU A 531 17.45 -18.59 13.06
C LEU A 531 18.91 -18.44 12.60
N HIS A 532 19.23 -17.35 11.91
CA HIS A 532 20.58 -17.13 11.39
C HIS A 532 21.61 -16.84 12.48
N GLU A 533 21.28 -15.96 13.43
CA GLU A 533 22.23 -15.59 14.49
C GLU A 533 22.56 -16.77 15.40
N LEU A 534 21.59 -17.63 15.68
CA LEU A 534 21.78 -18.81 16.53
C LEU A 534 22.55 -19.93 15.81
N THR A 535 22.29 -20.13 14.52
CA THR A 535 22.96 -21.18 13.75
C THR A 535 24.37 -20.78 13.32
N GLN A 536 24.62 -19.50 13.01
CA GLN A 536 25.93 -19.04 12.51
C GLN A 536 26.79 -18.29 13.53
N GLY A 537 26.22 -17.84 14.66
CA GLY A 537 26.96 -17.19 15.76
C GLY A 537 27.50 -15.79 15.47
N LYS A 538 27.00 -15.13 14.41
CA LYS A 538 27.31 -13.74 14.07
C LYS A 538 26.02 -12.91 14.06
N PRO A 539 26.07 -11.59 14.33
CA PRO A 539 24.92 -10.71 14.11
C PRO A 539 24.44 -10.82 12.66
N PHE A 540 23.13 -10.90 12.43
CA PHE A 540 22.59 -11.15 11.09
C PHE A 540 22.98 -10.06 10.09
N GLU A 541 23.03 -8.80 10.52
CA GLU A 541 23.48 -7.67 9.71
C GLU A 541 24.90 -7.87 9.16
N GLN A 542 25.82 -8.40 9.98
CA GLN A 542 27.18 -8.71 9.56
C GLN A 542 27.21 -9.86 8.55
N ILE A 543 26.31 -10.85 8.66
CA ILE A 543 26.22 -11.96 7.71
C ILE A 543 25.80 -11.43 6.33
N ILE A 544 24.79 -10.56 6.28
CA ILE A 544 24.34 -9.94 5.03
C ILE A 544 25.42 -9.03 4.43
N LEU A 545 26.14 -8.27 5.27
CA LEU A 545 27.26 -7.43 4.82
C LEU A 545 28.42 -8.29 4.28
N ASP A 546 28.78 -9.38 4.96
CA ASP A 546 29.79 -10.33 4.49
C ASP A 546 29.36 -10.96 3.15
N GLU A 547 28.07 -11.29 2.98
CA GLU A 547 27.49 -11.80 1.73
C GLU A 547 27.58 -10.76 0.59
N PHE A 548 27.17 -9.52 0.85
CA PHE A 548 27.29 -8.41 -0.11
C PHE A 548 28.74 -8.21 -0.55
N ASN A 549 29.68 -8.27 0.39
CA ASN A 549 31.10 -8.10 0.10
C ASN A 549 31.70 -9.26 -0.71
N ARG A 550 31.13 -10.47 -0.64
CA ARG A 550 31.54 -11.65 -1.43
C ARG A 550 31.06 -11.59 -2.88
N VAL A 551 30.06 -10.78 -3.21
CA VAL A 551 29.60 -10.60 -4.60
C VAL A 551 30.75 -10.05 -5.44
N LEU A 552 31.08 -10.76 -6.51
CA LEU A 552 32.18 -10.39 -7.41
C LEU A 552 31.71 -9.32 -8.40
N GLY A 553 32.39 -8.18 -8.41
CA GLY A 553 32.14 -7.07 -9.35
C GLY A 553 31.31 -5.92 -8.74
N GLU A 554 31.78 -4.68 -8.93
CA GLU A 554 31.11 -3.48 -8.42
C GLU A 554 29.73 -3.25 -9.04
N SER A 555 29.58 -3.56 -10.34
CA SER A 555 28.28 -3.49 -11.02
C SER A 555 27.26 -4.48 -10.45
N ALA A 556 27.70 -5.69 -10.06
CA ALA A 556 26.84 -6.70 -9.45
C ALA A 556 26.42 -6.32 -8.03
N LYS A 557 27.33 -5.73 -7.25
CA LYS A 557 27.04 -5.16 -5.93
C LYS A 557 26.04 -4.00 -6.01
N SER A 558 26.26 -3.05 -6.91
CA SER A 558 25.35 -1.92 -7.13
C SER A 558 23.96 -2.41 -7.50
N LEU A 559 23.88 -3.42 -8.37
CA LEU A 559 22.62 -4.02 -8.77
C LEU A 559 21.90 -4.73 -7.62
N TYR A 560 22.62 -5.52 -6.81
CA TYR A 560 22.02 -6.15 -5.65
C TYR A 560 21.48 -5.10 -4.67
N LEU A 561 22.22 -4.00 -4.48
CA LEU A 561 21.75 -2.88 -3.67
C LEU A 561 20.50 -2.23 -4.28
N ASP A 562 20.40 -2.09 -5.60
CA ASP A 562 19.21 -1.55 -6.27
C ASP A 562 17.97 -2.41 -6.00
N ILE A 563 18.11 -3.72 -6.21
CA ILE A 563 17.04 -4.70 -5.96
C ILE A 563 16.65 -4.70 -4.47
N ALA A 564 17.63 -4.70 -3.57
CA ALA A 564 17.38 -4.62 -2.13
C ALA A 564 16.66 -3.33 -1.74
N THR A 565 17.05 -2.19 -2.33
CA THR A 565 16.44 -0.89 -2.05
C THR A 565 14.95 -0.86 -2.39
N MET A 566 14.54 -1.55 -3.47
CA MET A 566 13.14 -1.66 -3.87
C MET A 566 12.39 -2.75 -3.09
N HIS A 567 12.98 -3.95 -3.00
CA HIS A 567 12.34 -5.12 -2.39
C HIS A 567 12.18 -5.03 -0.87
N GLN A 568 12.85 -4.11 -0.18
CA GLN A 568 12.61 -3.88 1.26
C GLN A 568 11.14 -3.51 1.56
N PHE A 569 10.45 -2.90 0.59
CA PHE A 569 9.03 -2.55 0.66
C PHE A 569 8.09 -3.70 0.26
N GLY A 570 8.62 -4.89 -0.05
CA GLY A 570 7.82 -6.07 -0.42
C GLY A 570 7.36 -6.10 -1.88
N VAL A 571 7.98 -5.30 -2.75
CA VAL A 571 7.65 -5.20 -4.18
C VAL A 571 8.80 -5.66 -5.05
N ILE A 572 8.46 -6.26 -6.20
CA ILE A 572 9.44 -6.72 -7.18
C ILE A 572 10.09 -5.51 -7.90
N ALA A 573 11.40 -5.58 -8.10
CA ALA A 573 12.14 -4.62 -8.90
C ALA A 573 12.00 -4.97 -10.38
N ARG A 574 11.28 -4.18 -11.17
CA ARG A 574 11.09 -4.46 -12.60
C ARG A 574 12.37 -4.29 -13.40
N ALA A 575 12.54 -5.10 -14.44
CA ALA A 575 13.68 -5.03 -15.34
C ALA A 575 13.82 -3.66 -16.02
N GLY A 576 12.71 -3.03 -16.41
CA GLY A 576 12.73 -1.67 -16.97
C GLY A 576 13.29 -0.64 -15.97
N ALA A 577 12.87 -0.71 -14.70
CA ALA A 577 13.38 0.16 -13.65
C ALA A 577 14.88 -0.07 -13.43
N ILE A 578 15.31 -1.32 -13.29
CA ILE A 578 16.73 -1.66 -13.12
C ILE A 578 17.58 -1.20 -14.31
N SER A 579 17.13 -1.41 -15.54
CA SER A 579 17.86 -0.97 -16.74
C SER A 579 18.08 0.55 -16.73
N ARG A 580 17.06 1.33 -16.36
CA ARG A 580 17.17 2.80 -16.26
C ARG A 580 18.08 3.26 -15.12
N ILE A 581 18.00 2.59 -13.97
CA ILE A 581 18.76 2.92 -12.75
C ILE A 581 20.25 2.57 -12.91
N SER A 582 20.51 1.33 -13.32
CA SER A 582 21.85 0.73 -13.31
C SER A 582 22.56 0.84 -14.66
N GLY A 583 21.83 1.08 -15.76
CA GLY A 583 22.38 1.12 -17.13
C GLY A 583 22.86 -0.25 -17.65
N ILE A 584 22.51 -1.34 -16.97
CA ILE A 584 22.93 -2.72 -17.28
C ILE A 584 21.91 -3.36 -18.22
N ARG A 585 22.38 -4.08 -19.25
CA ARG A 585 21.52 -4.80 -20.21
C ARG A 585 20.91 -6.04 -19.60
N PHE A 586 19.71 -6.38 -20.06
CA PHE A 586 19.01 -7.62 -19.68
C PHE A 586 19.79 -8.90 -20.04
N ASP A 587 20.37 -9.00 -21.24
CA ASP A 587 21.12 -10.21 -21.66
C ASP A 587 22.44 -10.38 -20.86
N ASP A 588 23.10 -9.27 -20.57
CA ASP A 588 24.31 -9.24 -19.73
C ASP A 588 23.92 -9.61 -18.28
N PHE A 589 22.71 -9.21 -17.85
CA PHE A 589 22.14 -9.52 -16.55
C PHE A 589 22.08 -11.03 -16.28
N GLU A 590 21.46 -11.79 -17.17
CA GLU A 590 21.24 -13.22 -16.99
C GLU A 590 22.55 -14.03 -17.08
N SER A 591 23.47 -13.62 -17.96
CA SER A 591 24.73 -14.34 -18.20
C SER A 591 25.88 -13.96 -17.27
N GLU A 592 26.03 -12.67 -16.93
CA GLU A 592 27.15 -12.12 -16.14
C GLU A 592 26.78 -11.79 -14.68
N PHE A 593 25.51 -11.45 -14.37
CA PHE A 593 25.10 -10.95 -13.06
C PHE A 593 24.26 -11.93 -12.22
N ILE A 594 23.45 -12.79 -12.83
CA ILE A 594 22.67 -13.81 -12.10
C ILE A 594 23.56 -14.92 -11.57
N LYS A 595 24.63 -15.28 -12.29
CA LYS A 595 25.59 -16.30 -11.83
C LYS A 595 26.28 -15.88 -10.50
N PRO A 596 26.82 -14.66 -10.37
CA PRO A 596 27.35 -14.17 -9.08
C PRO A 596 26.28 -13.98 -7.99
N LEU A 597 25.03 -13.67 -8.36
CA LEU A 597 23.90 -13.46 -7.45
C LEU A 597 23.03 -14.72 -7.27
N THR A 598 23.53 -15.89 -7.67
CA THR A 598 22.82 -17.16 -7.55
C THR A 598 22.63 -17.46 -6.06
N ASN A 599 21.39 -17.75 -5.67
CA ASN A 599 21.00 -17.81 -4.25
C ASN A 599 21.17 -16.47 -3.51
N ILE A 600 20.97 -15.32 -4.18
CA ILE A 600 20.71 -14.01 -3.54
C ILE A 600 19.45 -13.35 -4.11
N VAL A 601 19.32 -13.36 -5.44
CA VAL A 601 18.24 -12.72 -6.20
C VAL A 601 17.41 -13.77 -6.94
N ARG A 602 16.08 -13.56 -7.01
CA ARG A 602 15.14 -14.37 -7.78
C ARG A 602 14.60 -13.58 -8.97
N ILE A 603 14.26 -14.30 -10.03
CA ILE A 603 13.59 -13.75 -11.21
C ILE A 603 12.12 -14.18 -11.15
N SER A 604 11.24 -13.19 -11.20
CA SER A 604 9.83 -13.38 -11.50
C SER A 604 9.54 -12.83 -12.91
N VAL A 605 8.45 -13.27 -13.52
CA VAL A 605 7.99 -12.70 -14.80
C VAL A 605 6.56 -12.24 -14.60
N ASP A 606 6.33 -10.96 -14.80
CA ASP A 606 4.99 -10.42 -14.92
C ASP A 606 4.45 -10.76 -16.31
N ARG A 607 3.43 -11.63 -16.33
CA ARG A 607 2.86 -12.14 -17.58
C ARG A 607 1.89 -11.16 -18.24
N PHE A 608 1.43 -10.11 -17.55
CA PHE A 608 0.53 -9.09 -18.12
C PHE A 608 1.30 -7.99 -18.83
N THR A 609 2.38 -7.52 -18.22
CA THR A 609 3.28 -6.53 -18.83
C THR A 609 4.33 -7.20 -19.73
N GLY A 610 4.60 -8.50 -19.53
CA GLY A 610 5.68 -9.23 -20.18
C GLY A 610 7.06 -8.85 -19.64
N ASP A 611 7.13 -8.10 -18.55
CA ASP A 611 8.38 -7.66 -17.92
C ASP A 611 8.90 -8.69 -16.91
N HIS A 612 10.22 -8.83 -16.85
CA HIS A 612 10.86 -9.57 -15.77
C HIS A 612 10.92 -8.71 -14.50
N GLY A 613 10.70 -9.34 -13.35
CA GLY A 613 10.86 -8.76 -12.02
C GLY A 613 12.00 -9.44 -11.27
N TYR A 614 12.61 -8.70 -10.34
CA TYR A 614 13.71 -9.18 -9.53
C TYR A 614 13.44 -8.91 -8.06
N GLU A 615 13.71 -9.89 -7.22
CA GLU A 615 13.50 -9.79 -5.78
C GLU A 615 14.65 -10.42 -5.02
N THR A 616 14.94 -9.95 -3.81
CA THR A 616 15.85 -10.66 -2.92
C THR A 616 15.12 -11.84 -2.29
N ARG A 617 15.85 -12.76 -1.64
CA ARG A 617 15.22 -13.91 -0.95
C ARG A 617 14.10 -13.55 0.04
N HIS A 618 14.16 -12.38 0.65
CA HIS A 618 13.13 -11.88 1.55
C HIS A 618 13.25 -10.35 1.69
N SER A 619 12.12 -9.64 1.75
CA SER A 619 12.08 -8.20 1.97
C SER A 619 12.89 -7.71 3.19
N HIS A 620 12.99 -8.50 4.27
CA HIS A 620 13.74 -8.11 5.46
C HIS A 620 15.26 -8.24 5.25
N VAL A 621 15.70 -9.20 4.44
CA VAL A 621 17.10 -9.30 4.01
C VAL A 621 17.46 -8.08 3.17
N ALA A 622 16.56 -7.66 2.29
CA ALA A 622 16.70 -6.43 1.51
C ALA A 622 16.83 -5.18 2.39
N GLU A 623 15.97 -5.03 3.41
CA GLU A 623 16.03 -3.94 4.38
C GLU A 623 17.37 -3.89 5.13
N ILE A 624 17.87 -5.05 5.59
CA ILE A 624 19.14 -5.15 6.28
C ILE A 624 20.31 -4.85 5.33
N ALA A 625 20.28 -5.37 4.11
CA ALA A 625 21.31 -5.09 3.11
C ALA A 625 21.41 -3.58 2.82
N PHE A 626 20.27 -2.91 2.63
CA PHE A 626 20.22 -1.46 2.44
C PHE A 626 20.82 -0.70 3.64
N ARG A 627 20.42 -1.04 4.87
CA ARG A 627 20.93 -0.36 6.08
C ARG A 627 22.41 -0.62 6.33
N ALA A 628 22.88 -1.83 6.09
CA ALA A 628 24.26 -2.23 6.33
C ALA A 628 25.23 -1.64 5.30
N VAL A 629 24.79 -1.49 4.04
CA VAL A 629 25.61 -0.92 2.96
C VAL A 629 25.52 0.62 2.93
N CYS A 630 24.32 1.18 3.12
CA CYS A 630 24.11 2.63 3.22
C CYS A 630 24.10 3.07 4.68
N ASP A 631 25.29 3.19 5.27
CA ASP A 631 25.51 3.51 6.68
C ASP A 631 25.36 5.02 6.99
N SER A 632 25.54 5.88 6.00
CA SER A 632 25.51 7.35 6.11
C SER A 632 24.32 7.99 5.38
N ASP A 633 23.93 9.20 5.80
CA ASP A 633 22.86 9.96 5.15
C ASP A 633 23.17 10.29 3.69
N GLU A 634 24.44 10.55 3.36
CA GLU A 634 24.88 10.82 1.99
C GLU A 634 24.67 9.59 1.08
N THR A 635 25.15 8.43 1.49
CA THR A 635 24.98 7.19 0.72
C THR A 635 23.51 6.79 0.56
N ARG A 636 22.69 6.96 1.62
CA ARG A 636 21.24 6.74 1.56
C ARG A 636 20.55 7.70 0.58
N SER A 637 20.89 8.99 0.65
CA SER A 637 20.32 10.02 -0.23
C SER A 637 20.65 9.73 -1.69
N VAL A 638 21.93 9.47 -2.00
CA VAL A 638 22.37 9.14 -3.37
C VAL A 638 21.65 7.90 -3.90
N GLN A 639 21.58 6.83 -3.11
CA GLN A 639 20.93 5.59 -3.52
C GLN A 639 19.43 5.80 -3.75
N LEU A 640 18.72 6.41 -2.80
CA LEU A 640 17.27 6.65 -2.92
C LEU A 640 16.94 7.62 -4.06
N SER A 641 17.68 8.71 -4.24
CA SER A 641 17.52 9.62 -5.37
C SER A 641 17.75 8.92 -6.71
N ARG A 642 18.74 8.02 -6.80
CA ARG A 642 18.99 7.24 -8.02
C ARG A 642 17.82 6.31 -8.33
N ILE A 643 17.29 5.60 -7.34
CA ILE A 643 16.12 4.73 -7.52
C ILE A 643 14.93 5.56 -7.98
N VAL A 644 14.55 6.61 -7.24
CA VAL A 644 13.40 7.47 -7.53
C VAL A 644 13.45 8.03 -8.94
N GLY A 645 14.61 8.48 -9.41
CA GLY A 645 14.78 9.02 -10.77
C GLY A 645 14.61 7.99 -11.90
N GLY A 646 14.65 6.68 -11.61
CA GLY A 646 14.50 5.61 -12.60
C GLY A 646 13.15 4.88 -12.57
N LEU A 647 12.27 5.20 -11.62
CA LEU A 647 10.94 4.57 -11.49
C LEU A 647 9.96 5.11 -12.54
N ASP A 648 9.04 4.25 -13.00
CA ASP A 648 7.89 4.65 -13.83
C ASP A 648 6.59 4.46 -13.04
N PRO A 649 6.00 5.53 -12.48
CA PRO A 649 4.82 5.49 -11.61
C PRO A 649 3.53 4.99 -12.29
N GLY A 650 3.56 4.80 -13.62
CA GLY A 650 2.49 4.10 -14.34
C GLY A 650 2.38 2.62 -14.00
N PHE A 651 3.41 2.04 -13.38
CA PHE A 651 3.40 0.69 -12.81
C PHE A 651 3.14 0.74 -11.30
N SER A 652 2.25 -0.12 -10.82
CA SER A 652 1.87 -0.28 -9.42
C SER A 652 3.07 -0.53 -8.51
N SER A 653 4.00 -1.41 -8.92
CA SER A 653 5.21 -1.73 -8.18
C SER A 653 6.07 -0.50 -7.93
N ASP A 654 6.33 0.27 -8.99
CA ASP A 654 7.18 1.46 -8.96
C ASP A 654 6.52 2.59 -8.18
N ARG A 655 5.20 2.76 -8.33
CA ARG A 655 4.41 3.72 -7.55
C ARG A 655 4.50 3.42 -6.06
N LEU A 656 4.37 2.16 -5.66
CA LEU A 656 4.46 1.77 -4.26
C LEU A 656 5.87 1.96 -3.70
N VAL A 657 6.94 1.68 -4.46
CA VAL A 657 8.32 2.03 -4.08
C VAL A 657 8.44 3.53 -3.85
N LEU A 658 7.99 4.34 -4.82
CA LEU A 658 8.08 5.80 -4.76
C LEU A 658 7.36 6.35 -3.52
N GLU A 659 6.13 5.92 -3.28
CA GLU A 659 5.34 6.36 -2.13
C GLU A 659 5.99 5.98 -0.81
N ASN A 660 6.51 4.75 -0.69
CA ASN A 660 7.16 4.28 0.54
C ASN A 660 8.49 4.98 0.81
N ILE A 661 9.30 5.23 -0.23
CA ILE A 661 10.51 6.04 -0.12
C ILE A 661 10.13 7.44 0.35
N CYS A 662 9.16 8.07 -0.31
CA CYS A 662 8.75 9.46 -0.06
C CYS A 662 7.78 9.65 1.13
N LYS A 663 7.68 8.70 2.08
CA LYS A 663 6.92 8.93 3.34
C LYS A 663 7.64 9.95 4.22
N GLY A 664 7.13 11.18 4.28
CA GLY A 664 7.79 12.33 4.91
C GLY A 664 8.14 12.12 6.39
N ARG A 665 7.27 11.44 7.16
CA ARG A 665 7.54 11.11 8.57
C ARG A 665 8.69 10.11 8.74
N ASN A 666 8.81 9.15 7.83
CA ASN A 666 9.84 8.12 7.89
C ASN A 666 11.19 8.74 7.51
N ILE A 667 11.25 9.49 6.40
CA ILE A 667 12.46 10.23 6.02
C ILE A 667 12.91 11.16 7.15
N ALA A 668 12.01 11.91 7.77
CA ALA A 668 12.33 12.84 8.86
C ALA A 668 12.96 12.15 10.10
N ARG A 669 12.71 10.84 10.30
CA ARG A 669 13.28 10.06 11.40
C ARG A 669 14.58 9.36 11.00
N THR A 670 14.71 9.00 9.72
CA THR A 670 15.85 8.24 9.19
C THR A 670 17.07 9.13 8.97
N PHE A 671 16.88 10.37 8.53
CA PHE A 671 17.97 11.29 8.22
C PHE A 671 18.25 12.23 9.41
N ALA A 672 19.52 12.46 9.71
CA ALA A 672 19.98 13.45 10.68
C ALA A 672 20.16 14.85 10.05
N ASP A 673 20.40 14.90 8.73
CA ASP A 673 20.49 16.12 7.95
C ASP A 673 19.35 16.24 6.92
N VAL A 674 18.67 17.38 6.95
CA VAL A 674 17.50 17.65 6.10
C VAL A 674 17.87 17.83 4.64
N GLU A 675 19.08 18.33 4.34
CA GLU A 675 19.49 18.59 2.94
C GLU A 675 19.57 17.30 2.13
N HIS A 676 19.99 16.20 2.76
CA HIS A 676 20.01 14.87 2.14
C HIS A 676 18.60 14.34 1.84
N ALA A 677 17.66 14.62 2.73
CA ALA A 677 16.25 14.29 2.55
C ALA A 677 15.58 15.14 1.46
N ARG A 678 15.91 16.44 1.37
CA ARG A 678 15.40 17.35 0.31
C ARG A 678 15.77 16.88 -1.08
N LYS A 679 17.02 16.45 -1.31
CA LYS A 679 17.47 15.90 -2.60
C LYS A 679 16.60 14.74 -3.11
N ILE A 680 16.08 13.90 -2.22
CA ILE A 680 15.18 12.81 -2.59
C ILE A 680 13.86 13.37 -3.13
N PHE A 681 13.27 14.34 -2.41
CA PHE A 681 12.03 14.99 -2.83
C PHE A 681 12.20 15.88 -4.06
N GLU A 682 13.35 16.54 -4.25
CA GLU A 682 13.67 17.29 -5.47
C GLU A 682 13.66 16.37 -6.70
N VAL A 683 14.27 15.19 -6.60
CA VAL A 683 14.25 14.21 -7.70
C VAL A 683 12.84 13.65 -7.90
N ALA A 684 12.12 13.32 -6.83
CA ALA A 684 10.76 12.80 -6.91
C ALA A 684 9.79 13.80 -7.55
N THR A 685 9.85 15.07 -7.17
CA THR A 685 8.98 16.14 -7.68
C THR A 685 9.38 16.57 -9.09
N ALA A 686 10.66 16.46 -9.47
CA ALA A 686 11.08 16.63 -10.86
C ALA A 686 10.57 15.50 -11.77
N ALA A 687 10.49 14.27 -11.27
CA ALA A 687 9.95 13.13 -12.00
C ALA A 687 8.41 13.18 -12.10
N LEU A 688 7.71 13.67 -11.06
CA LEU A 688 6.25 13.82 -11.03
C LEU A 688 5.83 15.22 -10.53
N PRO A 689 5.90 16.25 -11.39
CA PRO A 689 5.62 17.63 -10.99
C PRO A 689 4.14 17.89 -10.64
N GLU A 690 3.22 17.05 -11.11
CA GLU A 690 1.78 17.19 -10.87
C GLU A 690 1.29 16.39 -9.64
N SER A 691 2.19 15.72 -8.91
CA SER A 691 1.81 14.86 -7.77
C SER A 691 1.62 15.64 -6.48
N ALA A 692 0.37 15.98 -6.15
CA ALA A 692 0.01 16.64 -4.88
C ALA A 692 0.49 15.87 -3.63
N PHE A 693 0.50 14.54 -3.71
CA PHE A 693 0.98 13.66 -2.64
C PHE A 693 2.46 13.92 -2.29
N LEU A 694 3.34 14.04 -3.29
CA LEU A 694 4.78 14.24 -3.04
C LEU A 694 5.06 15.58 -2.36
N PHE A 695 4.39 16.66 -2.79
CA PHE A 695 4.52 17.97 -2.16
C PHE A 695 4.01 17.96 -0.72
N GLN A 696 2.91 17.26 -0.44
CA GLN A 696 2.41 17.09 0.92
C GLN A 696 3.42 16.34 1.80
N GLN A 697 4.00 15.25 1.31
CA GLN A 697 4.98 14.49 2.09
C GLN A 697 6.27 15.29 2.33
N ALA A 698 6.71 16.09 1.36
CA ALA A 698 7.81 17.03 1.53
C ALA A 698 7.48 18.09 2.62
N ALA A 699 6.26 18.62 2.63
CA ALA A 699 5.80 19.51 3.71
C ALA A 699 5.82 18.83 5.09
N ILE A 700 5.43 17.55 5.15
CA ILE A 700 5.47 16.75 6.38
C ILE A 700 6.90 16.50 6.84
N LEU A 701 7.84 16.26 5.92
CA LEU A 701 9.27 16.15 6.22
C LEU A 701 9.77 17.43 6.91
N GLU A 702 9.58 18.59 6.26
CA GLU A 702 10.01 19.89 6.80
C GLU A 702 9.34 20.21 8.14
N MET A 703 8.10 19.77 8.32
CA MET A 703 7.38 20.00 9.56
C MET A 703 7.92 19.13 10.71
N GLN A 704 8.31 17.88 10.46
CA GLN A 704 8.68 16.90 11.49
C GLN A 704 10.18 16.87 11.79
N HIS A 705 11.03 17.19 10.82
CA HIS A 705 12.47 17.14 10.99
C HIS A 705 12.96 18.29 11.90
N PRO A 706 13.87 18.05 12.87
CA PRO A 706 14.32 19.08 13.81
C PRO A 706 14.97 20.31 13.14
N LYS A 707 15.61 20.13 11.98
CA LYS A 707 16.23 21.18 11.16
C LYS A 707 15.36 21.64 9.98
N GLY A 708 14.10 21.24 9.93
CA GLY A 708 13.19 21.61 8.84
C GLY A 708 12.72 23.06 8.91
N SER A 709 12.27 23.61 7.79
CA SER A 709 11.77 24.98 7.64
C SER A 709 10.24 24.99 7.54
N LEU A 710 9.58 25.63 8.52
CA LEU A 710 8.12 25.77 8.52
C LEU A 710 7.60 26.72 7.43
N ASP A 711 8.43 27.67 6.96
CA ASP A 711 8.06 28.52 5.82
C ASP A 711 8.04 27.70 4.53
N TYR A 712 9.07 26.87 4.32
CA TYR A 712 9.12 25.98 3.17
C TYR A 712 8.03 24.90 3.22
N ALA A 713 7.71 24.38 4.41
CA ALA A 713 6.58 23.47 4.60
C ALA A 713 5.23 24.09 4.19
N GLU A 714 5.02 25.39 4.44
CA GLU A 714 3.81 26.09 4.02
C GLU A 714 3.75 26.23 2.49
N GLU A 715 4.85 26.62 1.85
CA GLU A 715 4.94 26.70 0.38
C GLU A 715 4.62 25.36 -0.28
N LEU A 716 5.23 24.27 0.18
CA LEU A 716 4.99 22.92 -0.33
C LEU A 716 3.54 22.46 -0.12
N ALA A 717 2.96 22.71 1.06
CA ALA A 717 1.57 22.36 1.35
C ALA A 717 0.57 23.21 0.53
N GLN A 718 0.92 24.46 0.22
CA GLN A 718 0.14 25.31 -0.67
C GLN A 718 0.16 24.77 -2.11
N THR A 719 1.32 24.34 -2.60
CA THR A 719 1.48 23.70 -3.91
C THR A 719 0.64 22.42 -4.00
N ALA A 720 0.68 21.57 -2.97
CA ALA A 720 -0.17 20.36 -2.91
C ALA A 720 -1.67 20.71 -3.03
N ARG A 721 -2.13 21.74 -2.32
CA ARG A 721 -3.52 22.22 -2.40
C ARG A 721 -3.88 22.81 -3.76
N THR A 722 -2.95 23.47 -4.46
CA THR A 722 -3.23 24.02 -5.80
C THR A 722 -3.40 22.93 -6.84
N LEU A 723 -2.64 21.84 -6.72
CA LEU A 723 -2.71 20.67 -7.60
C LEU A 723 -3.99 19.85 -7.36
N ASP A 724 -4.41 19.67 -6.10
CA ASP A 724 -5.67 19.01 -5.74
C ASP A 724 -6.48 19.83 -4.73
N GLN A 725 -7.43 20.60 -5.25
CA GLN A 725 -8.23 21.56 -4.49
C GLN A 725 -9.33 20.93 -3.64
N ASN A 726 -9.74 19.70 -3.95
CA ASN A 726 -10.92 19.06 -3.34
C ASN A 726 -10.57 18.19 -2.14
N ASN A 727 -9.28 17.95 -1.90
CA ASN A 727 -8.83 17.00 -0.90
C ASN A 727 -8.53 17.66 0.46
N HIS A 728 -9.36 17.32 1.44
CA HIS A 728 -9.30 17.85 2.80
C HIS A 728 -8.01 17.50 3.56
N ILE A 729 -7.26 16.48 3.12
CA ILE A 729 -6.01 16.05 3.75
C ILE A 729 -4.94 17.15 3.59
N TYR A 730 -4.86 17.84 2.45
CA TYR A 730 -3.90 18.94 2.24
C TYR A 730 -4.26 20.18 3.06
N VAL A 731 -5.55 20.45 3.23
CA VAL A 731 -6.04 21.51 4.12
C VAL A 731 -5.67 21.21 5.58
N HIS A 732 -5.73 19.94 5.99
CA HIS A 732 -5.27 19.52 7.32
C HIS A 732 -3.76 19.74 7.50
N THR A 733 -2.94 19.38 6.50
CA THR A 733 -1.50 19.67 6.54
C THR A 733 -1.22 21.16 6.71
N LEU A 734 -1.90 22.04 5.95
CA LEU A 734 -1.78 23.50 6.11
C LEU A 734 -2.17 23.97 7.52
N ALA A 735 -3.27 23.43 8.08
CA ALA A 735 -3.69 23.75 9.44
C ALA A 735 -2.62 23.39 10.49
N GLU A 736 -1.98 22.24 10.34
CA GLU A 736 -0.92 21.76 11.22
C GLU A 736 0.36 22.62 11.07
N VAL A 737 0.75 22.98 9.85
CA VAL A 737 1.88 23.89 9.59
C VAL A 737 1.63 25.25 10.24
N SER A 738 0.45 25.86 10.03
CA SER A 738 0.10 27.13 10.67
C SER A 738 0.11 27.04 12.20
N ARG A 739 -0.35 25.92 12.79
CA ARG A 739 -0.28 25.70 14.25
C ARG A 739 1.17 25.68 14.74
N ARG A 740 2.05 24.92 14.08
CA ARG A 740 3.48 24.86 14.46
C ARG A 740 4.18 26.20 14.29
N LYS A 741 3.89 26.95 13.21
CA LYS A 741 4.41 28.32 13.02
C LYS A 741 3.96 29.25 14.13
N ALA A 742 2.71 29.12 14.60
CA ALA A 742 2.23 29.93 15.71
C ALA A 742 3.01 29.66 17.00
N ASN A 743 3.35 28.40 17.28
CA ASN A 743 4.12 28.02 18.47
C ASN A 743 5.58 28.45 18.42
N ALA A 744 6.14 28.61 17.20
CA ALA A 744 7.51 29.10 16.98
C ALA A 744 7.59 30.64 16.84
N ALA A 745 6.45 31.34 16.77
CA ALA A 745 6.42 32.78 16.52
C ALA A 745 6.92 33.57 17.73
N LEU A 746 7.85 34.52 17.49
CA LEU A 746 8.39 35.40 18.53
C LEU A 746 7.41 36.50 18.97
N SER A 747 6.52 36.92 18.06
CA SER A 747 5.53 37.97 18.32
C SER A 747 4.16 37.37 18.59
N GLN A 748 3.53 37.80 19.68
CA GLN A 748 2.18 37.36 20.06
C GLN A 748 1.16 37.66 18.95
N VAL A 749 1.24 38.83 18.30
CA VAL A 749 0.33 39.21 17.20
C VAL A 749 0.46 38.24 16.02
N LYS A 750 1.69 37.87 15.67
CA LYS A 750 1.95 36.90 14.60
C LYS A 750 1.44 35.50 14.98
N ALA A 751 1.62 35.09 16.24
CA ALA A 751 1.10 33.82 16.76
C ALA A 751 -0.44 33.77 16.67
N GLU A 752 -1.13 34.85 17.06
CA GLU A 752 -2.59 34.95 17.00
C GLU A 752 -3.11 34.92 15.55
N GLN A 753 -2.44 35.61 14.62
CA GLN A 753 -2.76 35.56 13.19
C GLN A 753 -2.64 34.13 12.63
N LEU A 754 -1.53 33.44 12.92
CA LEU A 754 -1.28 32.07 12.47
C LEU A 754 -2.26 31.06 13.08
N ARG A 755 -2.66 31.28 14.34
CA ARG A 755 -3.74 30.49 14.98
C ARG A 755 -5.07 30.71 14.29
N ALA A 756 -5.43 31.95 13.96
CA ALA A 756 -6.65 32.25 13.22
C ALA A 756 -6.64 31.58 11.84
N GLN A 757 -5.49 31.58 11.16
CA GLN A 757 -5.29 30.86 9.90
C GLN A 757 -5.47 29.34 10.07
N SER A 758 -4.85 28.73 11.09
CA SER A 758 -5.02 27.31 11.40
C SER A 758 -6.50 26.96 11.67
N ARG A 759 -7.22 27.77 12.46
CA ARG A 759 -8.66 27.57 12.70
C ARG A 759 -9.49 27.68 11.43
N ARG A 760 -9.16 28.63 10.54
CA ARG A 760 -9.85 28.78 9.24
C ARG A 760 -9.72 27.50 8.43
N PHE A 761 -8.51 26.95 8.28
CA PHE A 761 -8.30 25.71 7.56
C PHE A 761 -9.02 24.52 8.21
N LEU A 762 -8.97 24.38 9.54
CA LEU A 762 -9.72 23.31 10.23
C LEU A 762 -11.23 23.42 10.04
N ASN A 763 -11.77 24.63 9.92
CA ASN A 763 -13.20 24.86 9.69
C ASN A 763 -13.61 24.65 8.21
N GLU A 764 -12.67 24.74 7.25
CA GLU A 764 -12.92 24.38 5.84
C GLU A 764 -13.17 22.87 5.68
N ILE A 765 -12.56 22.03 6.52
CA ILE A 765 -12.78 20.59 6.51
C ILE A 765 -14.16 20.28 7.07
N LEU A 766 -15.07 19.72 6.29
CA LEU A 766 -16.43 19.38 6.74
C LEU A 766 -16.53 17.97 7.34
N THR A 767 -15.64 17.06 6.92
CA THR A 767 -15.61 15.67 7.37
C THR A 767 -15.33 15.57 8.88
N ASN A 768 -15.99 14.59 9.53
CA ASN A 768 -15.75 14.28 10.92
C ASN A 768 -14.57 13.31 11.04
N ASP A 769 -13.36 13.87 11.19
CA ASP A 769 -12.10 13.14 11.20
C ASP A 769 -11.40 13.27 12.59
N PRO A 770 -10.88 12.18 13.18
CA PRO A 770 -10.15 12.22 14.44
C PRO A 770 -8.89 13.11 14.38
N ARG A 771 -8.14 13.11 13.27
CA ARG A 771 -6.91 13.90 13.04
C ARG A 771 -7.21 15.40 13.08
N LYS A 772 -8.29 15.82 12.41
CA LYS A 772 -8.79 17.21 12.47
C LYS A 772 -9.13 17.59 13.90
N SER A 773 -9.91 16.74 14.59
CA SER A 773 -10.37 17.00 15.96
C SER A 773 -9.19 17.12 16.93
N LEU A 774 -8.18 16.26 16.75
CA LEU A 774 -6.95 16.28 17.54
C LEU A 774 -6.13 17.54 17.30
N THR A 775 -5.91 17.94 16.04
CA THR A 775 -5.21 19.19 15.70
C THR A 775 -5.93 20.40 16.30
N PHE A 776 -7.27 20.42 16.30
CA PHE A 776 -8.06 21.48 16.94
C PHE A 776 -7.87 21.50 18.46
N CYS A 777 -7.89 20.33 19.11
CA CYS A 777 -7.65 20.24 20.55
C CYS A 777 -6.25 20.75 20.91
N ASN A 778 -5.22 20.30 20.18
CA ASN A 778 -3.84 20.76 20.40
C ASN A 778 -3.69 22.27 20.18
N LEU A 779 -4.38 22.85 19.19
CA LEU A 779 -4.38 24.30 18.96
C LEU A 779 -4.93 25.08 20.17
N LEU A 780 -6.00 24.59 20.80
CA LEU A 780 -6.56 25.22 22.01
C LEU A 780 -5.65 25.03 23.22
N ILE A 781 -5.00 23.87 23.34
CA ILE A 781 -4.00 23.61 24.39
C ILE A 781 -2.81 24.58 24.25
N ASP A 782 -2.29 24.73 23.03
CA ASP A 782 -1.19 25.65 22.71
C ASP A 782 -1.56 27.10 23.07
N GLU A 783 -2.80 27.52 22.79
CA GLU A 783 -3.34 28.83 23.20
C GLU A 783 -3.39 29.03 24.71
N VAL A 784 -3.81 28.01 25.45
CA VAL A 784 -3.87 28.06 26.92
C VAL A 784 -2.48 28.22 27.51
N ILE A 785 -1.50 27.45 27.01
CA ILE A 785 -0.12 27.48 27.50
C ILE A 785 0.53 28.85 27.23
N ASP A 786 0.31 29.43 26.04
CA ASP A 786 0.88 30.74 25.73
C ASP A 786 0.22 31.88 26.49
N LEU A 787 -1.11 31.82 26.70
CA LEU A 787 -1.79 32.77 27.57
C LEU A 787 -1.20 32.72 28.98
N LEU A 788 -0.95 31.53 29.53
CA LEU A 788 -0.32 31.39 30.84
C LEU A 788 1.06 32.06 30.90
N ARG A 789 1.88 31.88 29.88
CA ARG A 789 3.21 32.51 29.77
C ARG A 789 3.13 34.03 29.70
N ALA A 790 2.14 34.55 28.98
CA ALA A 790 1.93 35.99 28.78
C ALA A 790 1.33 36.71 30.00
N LEU A 791 0.75 35.99 30.97
CA LEU A 791 0.18 36.60 32.17
C LEU A 791 1.28 37.28 33.02
N PRO A 792 1.10 38.55 33.43
CA PRO A 792 2.01 39.21 34.37
C PRO A 792 1.89 38.60 35.78
N GLU A 793 2.81 38.94 36.68
CA GLU A 793 2.79 38.42 38.06
C GLU A 793 1.49 38.78 38.82
N ASP A 794 0.93 39.96 38.52
CA ASP A 794 -0.35 40.42 39.03
C ASP A 794 -1.33 40.71 37.86
N PRO A 795 -2.11 39.71 37.44
CA PRO A 795 -3.00 39.83 36.30
C PRO A 795 -4.30 40.57 36.64
N LYS A 796 -4.73 41.47 35.74
CA LYS A 796 -6.03 42.14 35.82
C LYS A 796 -7.18 41.14 35.69
N GLU A 797 -8.34 41.48 36.27
CA GLU A 797 -9.54 40.61 36.30
C GLU A 797 -9.95 40.06 34.93
N TYR A 798 -9.93 40.88 33.87
CA TYR A 798 -10.32 40.44 32.53
C TYR A 798 -9.37 39.35 31.98
N MET A 799 -8.08 39.41 32.32
CA MET A 799 -7.09 38.41 31.89
C MET A 799 -7.28 37.08 32.61
N ILE A 800 -7.63 37.14 33.91
CA ILE A 800 -7.97 35.95 34.72
C ILE A 800 -9.22 35.28 34.15
N ILE A 801 -10.25 36.07 33.84
CA ILE A 801 -11.51 35.60 33.25
C ILE A 801 -11.28 34.96 31.88
N GLU A 802 -10.43 35.56 31.06
CA GLU A 802 -10.07 35.07 29.74
C GLU A 802 -9.27 33.76 29.80
N PHE A 803 -8.26 33.69 30.66
CA PHE A 803 -7.48 32.46 30.87
C PHE A 803 -8.38 31.29 31.25
N ASP A 804 -9.23 31.48 32.26
CA ASP A 804 -10.18 30.46 32.71
C ASP A 804 -11.16 30.04 31.60
N ARG A 805 -11.66 31.00 30.80
CA ARG A 805 -12.54 30.73 29.65
C ARG A 805 -11.83 29.85 28.62
N LYS A 806 -10.54 30.09 28.36
CA LYS A 806 -9.75 29.34 27.37
C LYS A 806 -9.46 27.92 27.83
N VAL A 807 -9.14 27.72 29.11
CA VAL A 807 -9.02 26.37 29.69
C VAL A 807 -10.34 25.62 29.57
N ALA A 808 -11.47 26.29 29.86
CA ALA A 808 -12.80 25.69 29.70
C ALA A 808 -13.09 25.28 28.25
N GLN A 809 -12.76 26.12 27.27
CA GLN A 809 -12.94 25.82 25.84
C GLN A 809 -12.09 24.62 25.37
N ALA A 810 -10.83 24.54 25.82
CA ALA A 810 -9.96 23.41 25.50
C ALA A 810 -10.54 22.09 26.06
N LYS A 811 -11.00 22.11 27.32
CA LYS A 811 -11.61 20.95 27.98
C LYS A 811 -12.91 20.52 27.30
N GLU A 812 -13.81 21.44 27.00
CA GLU A 812 -15.07 21.13 26.32
C GLU A 812 -14.83 20.49 24.94
N ARG A 813 -13.81 20.97 24.21
CA ARG A 813 -13.45 20.41 22.90
C ARG A 813 -12.88 18.99 23.02
N LEU A 814 -12.01 18.74 24.01
CA LEU A 814 -11.49 17.40 24.32
C LEU A 814 -12.63 16.43 24.70
N ASP A 815 -13.57 16.88 25.54
CA ASP A 815 -14.73 16.07 25.95
C ASP A 815 -15.66 15.77 24.78
N LYS A 816 -15.83 16.72 23.86
CA LYS A 816 -16.54 16.46 22.60
C LYS A 816 -15.80 15.42 21.76
N ALA A 817 -14.50 15.60 21.55
CA ALA A 817 -13.70 14.67 20.73
C ALA A 817 -13.67 13.25 21.31
N ARG A 818 -13.58 13.09 22.63
CA ARG A 818 -13.67 11.78 23.31
C ARG A 818 -15.04 11.12 23.16
N ARG A 819 -16.12 11.90 23.10
CA ARG A 819 -17.47 11.38 22.83
C ARG A 819 -17.64 10.96 21.38
N ASP A 820 -17.11 11.76 20.45
CA ASP A 820 -17.18 11.49 19.02
C ASP A 820 -16.26 10.32 18.62
N PHE A 821 -15.14 10.13 19.32
CA PHE A 821 -14.10 9.13 19.03
C PHE A 821 -13.61 8.40 20.31
N PRO A 822 -14.42 7.51 20.91
CA PRO A 822 -14.13 6.88 22.21
C PRO A 822 -12.97 5.86 22.21
N GLY A 823 -12.49 5.43 21.03
CA GLY A 823 -11.40 4.46 20.87
C GLY A 823 -10.01 5.06 20.71
N GLU A 824 -9.91 6.38 20.48
CA GLU A 824 -8.64 7.06 20.15
C GLU A 824 -7.88 7.47 21.42
N ALA A 825 -6.68 6.92 21.61
CA ALA A 825 -5.86 7.13 22.82
C ALA A 825 -5.17 8.52 22.85
N GLU A 826 -5.15 9.21 21.72
CA GLU A 826 -4.53 10.52 21.52
C GLU A 826 -5.26 11.63 22.27
N PHE A 827 -6.59 11.54 22.43
CA PHE A 827 -7.36 12.56 23.14
C PHE A 827 -7.12 12.52 24.66
N PRO A 828 -7.18 11.36 25.35
CA PRO A 828 -6.75 11.26 26.74
C PRO A 828 -5.30 11.71 26.94
N SER A 829 -4.41 11.34 26.02
CA SER A 829 -3.01 11.76 26.07
C SER A 829 -2.86 13.29 25.94
N ALA A 830 -3.61 13.93 25.04
CA ALA A 830 -3.62 15.38 24.89
C ALA A 830 -4.19 16.10 26.13
N GLU A 831 -5.25 15.56 26.72
CA GLU A 831 -5.85 16.06 27.96
C GLU A 831 -4.86 15.96 29.14
N GLY A 832 -4.17 14.82 29.29
CA GLY A 832 -3.13 14.64 30.30
C GLY A 832 -2.01 15.67 30.18
N ARG A 833 -1.53 15.94 28.94
CA ARG A 833 -0.52 16.97 28.68
C ARG A 833 -0.99 18.37 29.09
N LEU A 834 -2.25 18.72 28.83
CA LEU A 834 -2.82 20.01 29.25
C LEU A 834 -2.73 20.17 30.77
N TRP A 835 -3.23 19.17 31.51
CA TRP A 835 -3.28 19.25 32.98
C TRP A 835 -1.90 19.19 33.62
N GLN A 836 -0.99 18.36 33.12
CA GLN A 836 0.39 18.29 33.59
C GLN A 836 1.10 19.64 33.43
N ARG A 837 1.03 20.24 32.24
CA ARG A 837 1.64 21.55 31.95
C ARG A 837 1.09 22.67 32.84
N LEU A 838 -0.20 22.67 33.12
CA LEU A 838 -0.81 23.64 34.03
C LEU A 838 -0.45 23.34 35.50
N GLY A 839 -0.35 22.07 35.89
CA GLY A 839 -0.03 21.64 37.25
C GLY A 839 1.41 21.95 37.68
N ASP A 840 2.36 21.88 36.75
CA ASP A 840 3.77 22.22 36.96
C ASP A 840 3.98 23.73 37.21
N GLU A 841 3.03 24.57 36.81
CA GLU A 841 3.16 26.03 36.84
C GLU A 841 2.42 26.65 38.05
N VAL A 842 3.18 27.18 39.02
CA VAL A 842 2.63 27.86 40.20
C VAL A 842 1.72 29.03 39.82
N ARG A 843 2.03 29.71 38.71
CA ARG A 843 1.21 30.82 38.18
C ARG A 843 -0.19 30.37 37.79
N ALA A 844 -0.34 29.20 37.17
CA ALA A 844 -1.64 28.69 36.74
C ALA A 844 -2.55 28.43 37.95
N LYS A 845 -2.00 27.82 39.01
CA LYS A 845 -2.70 27.59 40.28
C LYS A 845 -3.23 28.91 40.87
N ARG A 846 -2.37 29.93 40.96
CA ARG A 846 -2.73 31.26 41.50
C ARG A 846 -3.84 31.94 40.70
N VAL A 847 -3.72 31.94 39.37
CA VAL A 847 -4.68 32.60 38.47
C VAL A 847 -6.06 31.92 38.57
N LEU A 848 -6.10 30.59 38.57
CA LEU A 848 -7.36 29.86 38.73
C LEU A 848 -7.95 30.04 40.13
N GLN A 849 -7.13 30.15 41.17
CA GLN A 849 -7.59 30.50 42.52
C GLN A 849 -8.27 31.87 42.55
N GLN A 850 -7.67 32.89 41.94
CA GLN A 850 -8.31 34.21 41.79
C GLN A 850 -9.60 34.12 40.94
N ALA A 851 -9.62 33.28 39.90
CA ALA A 851 -10.81 33.07 39.08
C ALA A 851 -12.00 32.51 39.88
N THR A 852 -11.78 31.67 40.91
CA THR A 852 -12.88 31.16 41.76
C THR A 852 -13.57 32.26 42.57
N ALA A 853 -12.86 33.33 42.90
CA ALA A 853 -13.42 34.51 43.56
C ALA A 853 -14.22 35.38 42.57
N LEU A 854 -13.66 35.62 41.37
CA LEU A 854 -14.27 36.47 40.34
C LEU A 854 -15.48 35.82 39.66
N LYS A 855 -15.45 34.49 39.45
CA LYS A 855 -16.51 33.70 38.82
C LYS A 855 -17.20 32.79 39.82
N ALA A 856 -17.58 33.36 40.96
CA ALA A 856 -18.19 32.63 42.08
C ALA A 856 -19.47 31.86 41.73
N GLN A 857 -20.14 32.17 40.60
CA GLN A 857 -21.36 31.54 40.10
C GLN A 857 -21.12 30.36 39.14
N ASN A 858 -19.88 30.02 38.80
CA ASN A 858 -19.55 28.94 37.87
C ASN A 858 -18.79 27.81 38.59
N SER A 859 -19.45 26.66 38.76
CA SER A 859 -18.87 25.46 39.38
C SER A 859 -17.66 24.91 38.61
N GLY A 860 -17.60 25.10 37.29
CA GLY A 860 -16.52 24.60 36.44
C GLY A 860 -15.14 25.18 36.75
N VAL A 861 -15.07 26.38 37.35
CA VAL A 861 -13.78 27.00 37.74
C VAL A 861 -13.13 26.22 38.90
N PHE A 862 -13.95 25.72 39.83
CA PHE A 862 -13.50 24.89 40.94
C PHE A 862 -12.96 23.54 40.44
N LEU A 863 -13.63 22.92 39.47
CA LEU A 863 -13.15 21.68 38.82
C LEU A 863 -11.77 21.89 38.19
N ARG A 864 -11.60 22.97 37.41
CA ARG A 864 -10.32 23.27 36.75
C ARG A 864 -9.19 23.52 37.75
N LEU A 865 -9.44 24.31 38.80
CA LEU A 865 -8.44 24.55 39.85
C LEU A 865 -8.06 23.25 40.55
N ALA A 866 -9.04 22.42 40.90
CA ALA A 866 -8.82 21.15 41.56
C ALA A 866 -7.99 20.17 40.70
N HIS A 867 -8.25 20.09 39.39
CA HIS A 867 -7.43 19.29 38.47
C HIS A 867 -5.99 19.78 38.39
N VAL A 868 -5.77 21.10 38.33
CA VAL A 868 -4.43 21.70 38.27
C VAL A 868 -3.66 21.48 39.58
N GLN A 869 -4.31 21.62 40.73
CA GLN A 869 -3.71 21.34 42.04
C GLN A 869 -3.29 19.88 42.15
N ALA A 870 -4.21 18.94 41.82
CA ALA A 870 -3.94 17.52 41.89
C ALA A 870 -2.82 17.07 40.92
N SER A 871 -2.83 17.57 39.68
CA SER A 871 -1.79 17.25 38.69
C SER A 871 -0.42 17.80 39.11
N GLY A 872 -0.40 18.92 39.84
CA GLY A 872 0.80 19.49 40.44
C GLY A 872 1.14 18.92 41.83
N GLY A 873 0.60 17.75 42.20
CA GLY A 873 0.93 17.00 43.42
C GLY A 873 0.25 17.46 44.72
N ASP A 874 -0.64 18.44 44.65
CA ASP A 874 -1.28 19.08 45.81
C ASP A 874 -2.73 18.59 45.98
N LEU A 875 -2.86 17.37 46.52
CA LEU A 875 -4.14 16.68 46.62
C LEU A 875 -5.04 17.25 47.73
N GLU A 876 -4.46 17.73 48.83
CA GLU A 876 -5.21 18.32 49.95
C GLU A 876 -5.93 19.60 49.51
N ASN A 877 -5.23 20.54 48.88
CA ASN A 877 -5.85 21.77 48.39
C ASN A 877 -6.87 21.51 47.26
N SER A 878 -6.68 20.45 46.47
CA SER A 878 -7.65 20.00 45.46
C SER A 878 -8.98 19.58 46.13
N ILE A 879 -8.92 18.78 47.19
CA ILE A 879 -10.09 18.37 47.97
C ILE A 879 -10.79 19.57 48.63
N GLU A 880 -10.03 20.48 49.23
CA GLU A 880 -10.59 21.70 49.84
C GLU A 880 -11.30 22.57 48.82
N THR A 881 -10.71 22.73 47.63
CA THR A 881 -11.29 23.49 46.52
C THR A 881 -12.62 22.88 46.06
N LEU A 882 -12.67 21.55 45.91
CA LEU A 882 -13.89 20.84 45.53
C LEU A 882 -14.97 20.94 46.60
N ARG A 883 -14.60 20.85 47.89
CA ARG A 883 -15.52 21.07 49.02
C ARG A 883 -16.08 22.50 49.02
N ALA A 884 -15.24 23.51 48.81
CA ALA A 884 -15.68 24.90 48.68
C ALA A 884 -16.61 25.09 47.48
N GLY A 885 -16.35 24.39 46.37
CA GLY A 885 -17.25 24.32 45.21
C GLY A 885 -18.62 23.74 45.57
N LEU A 886 -18.67 22.59 46.24
CA LEU A 886 -19.92 21.94 46.65
C LEU A 886 -20.69 22.70 47.73
N GLN A 887 -20.03 23.47 48.59
CA GLN A 887 -20.71 24.40 49.51
C GLN A 887 -21.55 25.44 48.75
N ARG A 888 -21.10 25.84 47.57
CA ARG A 888 -21.80 26.81 46.70
C ARG A 888 -22.75 26.15 45.71
N PHE A 889 -22.40 24.96 45.21
CA PHE A 889 -23.16 24.21 44.21
C PHE A 889 -23.45 22.79 44.69
N PRO A 890 -24.37 22.59 45.66
CA PRO A 890 -24.58 21.28 46.29
C PRO A 890 -25.13 20.19 45.36
N SER A 891 -25.66 20.56 44.19
CA SER A 891 -26.25 19.63 43.23
C SER A 891 -25.37 19.39 41.98
N ASP A 892 -24.13 19.90 41.97
CA ASP A 892 -23.24 19.74 40.83
C ASP A 892 -22.62 18.34 40.80
N LYS A 893 -23.13 17.53 39.86
CA LYS A 893 -22.75 16.14 39.66
C LYS A 893 -21.27 15.93 39.36
N LEU A 894 -20.64 16.84 38.62
CA LEU A 894 -19.23 16.71 38.24
C LEU A 894 -18.32 17.04 39.42
N LEU A 895 -18.66 18.04 40.24
CA LEU A 895 -17.95 18.32 41.49
C LEU A 895 -18.03 17.13 42.46
N HIS A 896 -19.19 16.48 42.54
CA HIS A 896 -19.36 15.25 43.32
C HIS A 896 -18.48 14.11 42.81
N LEU A 897 -18.42 13.89 41.49
CA LEU A 897 -17.57 12.84 40.88
C LEU A 897 -16.08 13.07 41.19
N GLU A 898 -15.58 14.27 40.88
CA GLU A 898 -14.16 14.58 41.07
C GLU A 898 -13.77 14.55 42.55
N LEU A 899 -14.62 15.04 43.46
CA LEU A 899 -14.35 14.95 44.90
C LEU A 899 -14.26 13.50 45.37
N ALA A 900 -15.17 12.64 44.90
CA ALA A 900 -15.13 11.21 45.23
C ALA A 900 -13.82 10.57 44.76
N LEU A 901 -13.39 10.83 43.52
CA LEU A 901 -12.13 10.32 42.97
C LEU A 901 -10.91 10.82 43.77
N ARG A 902 -10.85 12.11 44.11
CA ARG A 902 -9.74 12.67 44.91
C ARG A 902 -9.70 12.16 46.34
N LEU A 903 -10.86 11.95 46.97
CA LEU A 903 -10.93 11.35 48.30
C LEU A 903 -10.49 9.88 48.28
N VAL A 904 -10.75 9.13 47.21
CA VAL A 904 -10.21 7.77 47.03
C VAL A 904 -8.68 7.80 46.97
N GLU A 905 -8.09 8.69 46.16
CA GLU A 905 -6.63 8.84 46.04
C GLU A 905 -5.97 9.23 47.36
N HIS A 906 -6.60 10.14 48.11
CA HIS A 906 -6.09 10.70 49.35
C HIS A 906 -6.22 9.72 50.53
N ASN A 907 -7.44 9.24 50.78
CA ASN A 907 -7.74 8.44 51.97
C ASN A 907 -7.29 6.98 51.82
N ARG A 908 -7.19 6.48 50.58
CA ARG A 908 -6.84 5.09 50.24
C ARG A 908 -7.65 4.05 51.02
N SER A 909 -8.87 4.43 51.42
CA SER A 909 -9.82 3.63 52.20
C SER A 909 -11.25 3.94 51.78
N THR A 910 -12.16 3.02 52.09
CA THR A 910 -13.60 3.19 51.84
C THR A 910 -14.24 3.98 52.98
N SER A 911 -15.22 4.81 52.65
CA SER A 911 -15.89 5.74 53.57
C SER A 911 -17.30 6.02 53.06
N PRO A 912 -18.30 6.09 53.95
CA PRO A 912 -19.65 6.52 53.58
C PRO A 912 -19.71 7.90 52.90
N GLU A 913 -18.76 8.80 53.21
CA GLU A 913 -18.65 10.12 52.55
C GLU A 913 -18.36 9.94 51.06
N ILE A 914 -17.37 9.11 50.72
CA ILE A 914 -16.96 8.87 49.32
C ILE A 914 -18.10 8.23 48.53
N GLU A 915 -18.77 7.23 49.10
CA GLU A 915 -19.92 6.59 48.49
C GLU A 915 -21.06 7.58 48.25
N GLY A 916 -21.35 8.44 49.23
CA GLY A 916 -22.35 9.50 49.12
C GLY A 916 -22.06 10.46 47.96
N HIS A 917 -20.80 10.84 47.77
CA HIS A 917 -20.41 11.68 46.63
C HIS A 917 -20.50 10.94 45.29
N PHE A 918 -20.11 9.67 45.20
CA PHE A 918 -20.34 8.88 43.99
C PHE A 918 -21.84 8.75 43.66
N GLY A 919 -22.70 8.50 44.65
CA GLY A 919 -24.15 8.42 44.45
C GLY A 919 -24.78 9.74 43.99
N ALA A 920 -24.25 10.88 44.44
CA ALA A 920 -24.70 12.21 44.02
C ALA A 920 -24.14 12.66 42.65
N SER A 921 -23.20 11.92 42.07
CA SER A 921 -22.54 12.28 40.81
C SER A 921 -23.34 11.95 39.53
N TYR A 922 -24.50 11.31 39.67
CA TYR A 922 -25.41 11.02 38.57
C TYR A 922 -26.86 10.93 39.08
N GLY A 923 -27.83 11.10 38.18
CA GLY A 923 -29.26 11.05 38.46
C GLY A 923 -29.95 9.85 37.83
N VAL A 924 -31.18 9.57 38.26
CA VAL A 924 -32.00 8.52 37.67
C VAL A 924 -32.30 8.86 36.20
N GLY A 925 -31.79 8.03 35.28
CA GLY A 925 -32.03 8.18 33.83
C GLY A 925 -31.06 9.07 33.05
N ASP A 926 -30.03 9.67 33.67
CA ASP A 926 -29.02 10.41 32.90
C ASP A 926 -27.97 9.51 32.23
N HIS A 927 -27.26 10.05 31.23
CA HIS A 927 -26.21 9.35 30.47
C HIS A 927 -24.80 9.54 31.07
N ALA A 928 -24.68 9.82 32.37
CA ALA A 928 -23.39 9.94 33.05
C ALA A 928 -22.74 8.55 33.25
N LEU A 929 -22.25 7.97 32.15
CA LEU A 929 -21.69 6.61 32.12
C LEU A 929 -20.39 6.50 32.92
N ASP A 930 -19.49 7.49 32.82
CA ASP A 930 -18.22 7.49 33.55
C ASP A 930 -18.42 7.58 35.07
N ALA A 931 -19.37 8.41 35.52
CA ALA A 931 -19.73 8.52 36.93
C ALA A 931 -20.23 7.19 37.51
N ARG A 932 -21.14 6.51 36.79
CA ARG A 932 -21.61 5.17 37.15
C ARG A 932 -20.49 4.14 37.13
N PHE A 933 -19.60 4.21 36.15
CA PHE A 933 -18.48 3.29 36.02
C PHE A 933 -17.55 3.37 37.23
N PHE A 934 -17.13 4.59 37.61
CA PHE A 934 -16.28 4.77 38.79
C PHE A 934 -17.00 4.39 40.08
N HIS A 935 -18.30 4.69 40.21
CA HIS A 935 -19.07 4.24 41.36
C HIS A 935 -19.16 2.71 41.44
N ALA A 936 -19.39 2.01 40.33
CA ALA A 936 -19.42 0.56 40.29
C ALA A 936 -18.07 -0.07 40.70
N CYS A 937 -16.96 0.53 40.24
CA CYS A 937 -15.61 0.14 40.67
C CYS A 937 -15.42 0.34 42.18
N TYR A 938 -15.89 1.47 42.71
CA TYR A 938 -15.82 1.77 44.15
C TYR A 938 -16.64 0.80 44.99
N LEU A 939 -17.87 0.48 44.58
CA LEU A 939 -18.73 -0.49 45.28
C LEU A 939 -18.13 -1.89 45.29
N PHE A 940 -17.42 -2.28 44.22
CA PHE A 940 -16.64 -3.52 44.22
C PHE A 940 -15.57 -3.49 45.31
N TRP A 941 -14.79 -2.41 45.38
CA TRP A 941 -13.75 -2.25 46.40
C TRP A 941 -14.31 -2.17 47.83
N ALA A 942 -15.49 -1.58 48.01
CA ALA A 942 -16.22 -1.53 49.28
C ALA A 942 -16.93 -2.85 49.67
N GLY A 943 -16.87 -3.88 48.83
CA GLY A 943 -17.51 -5.18 49.08
C GLY A 943 -19.03 -5.22 48.85
N LYS A 944 -19.62 -4.16 48.27
CA LYS A 944 -21.06 -4.08 47.93
C LYS A 944 -21.33 -4.66 46.54
N VAL A 945 -21.08 -5.95 46.40
CA VAL A 945 -20.94 -6.60 45.09
C VAL A 945 -22.26 -6.68 44.29
N GLU A 946 -23.41 -6.87 44.95
CA GLU A 946 -24.71 -6.89 44.25
C GLU A 946 -25.10 -5.51 43.68
N GLU A 947 -24.78 -4.42 44.39
CA GLU A 947 -25.03 -3.06 43.91
C GLU A 947 -24.10 -2.71 42.74
N CYS A 948 -22.82 -3.10 42.86
CA CYS A 948 -21.84 -3.03 41.78
C CYS A 948 -22.34 -3.75 40.50
N ARG A 949 -22.85 -4.98 40.63
CA ARG A 949 -23.41 -5.75 39.50
C ARG A 949 -24.55 -5.01 38.80
N LYS A 950 -25.49 -4.45 39.57
CA LYS A 950 -26.63 -3.70 39.02
C LYS A 950 -26.17 -2.49 38.21
N LEU A 951 -25.17 -1.76 38.71
CA LEU A 951 -24.62 -0.61 37.97
C LEU A 951 -23.91 -1.02 36.69
N PHE A 952 -23.11 -2.10 36.69
CA PHE A 952 -22.46 -2.57 35.45
C PHE A 952 -23.47 -3.08 34.41
N ASP A 953 -24.56 -3.70 34.85
CA ASP A 953 -25.66 -4.10 33.94
C ASP A 953 -26.37 -2.85 33.35
N GLU A 954 -26.56 -1.78 34.12
CA GLU A 954 -27.08 -0.50 33.63
C GLU A 954 -26.12 0.18 32.64
N ILE A 955 -24.81 0.17 32.91
CA ILE A 955 -23.79 0.72 31.99
C ILE A 955 -23.79 -0.07 30.68
N SER A 956 -23.74 -1.40 30.76
CA SER A 956 -23.66 -2.27 29.57
C SER A 956 -24.87 -2.15 28.65
N THR A 957 -26.04 -1.79 29.19
CA THR A 957 -27.28 -1.60 28.42
C THR A 957 -27.40 -0.20 27.82
N ARG A 958 -26.85 0.83 28.47
CA ARG A 958 -26.94 2.22 28.03
C ARG A 958 -25.75 2.71 27.20
N SER A 959 -24.61 2.02 27.23
CA SER A 959 -23.42 2.39 26.48
C SER A 959 -23.41 1.80 25.07
N SER A 960 -22.72 2.45 24.12
CA SER A 960 -22.34 1.82 22.85
C SER A 960 -21.39 0.64 23.08
N SER A 961 -21.16 -0.17 22.03
CA SER A 961 -20.18 -1.26 22.05
C SER A 961 -18.76 -0.79 22.33
N ASP A 962 -18.45 0.47 21.99
CA ASP A 962 -17.09 1.01 21.95
C ASP A 962 -16.69 1.68 23.27
N TYR A 963 -17.68 2.09 24.08
CA TYR A 963 -17.42 2.66 25.40
C TYR A 963 -16.68 1.65 26.29
N ARG A 964 -15.43 1.95 26.68
CA ARG A 964 -14.57 1.14 27.57
C ARG A 964 -14.62 -0.37 27.23
N LYS A 965 -14.46 -0.70 25.94
CA LYS A 965 -14.46 -2.07 25.41
C LYS A 965 -13.36 -2.94 26.05
N ARG A 966 -12.19 -2.35 26.31
CA ARG A 966 -11.04 -2.97 26.97
C ARG A 966 -10.76 -2.26 28.31
N PRO A 967 -10.21 -2.95 29.32
CA PRO A 967 -9.71 -2.30 30.53
C PRO A 967 -8.55 -1.35 30.19
N ASN A 968 -8.36 -0.31 30.99
CA ASN A 968 -7.23 0.61 30.81
C ASN A 968 -5.90 -0.16 31.00
N PRO A 969 -4.86 0.08 30.17
CA PRO A 969 -3.58 -0.61 30.33
C PRO A 969 -2.88 -0.25 31.66
N GLU A 970 -3.01 1.01 32.07
CA GLU A 970 -2.48 1.53 33.33
C GLU A 970 -3.42 1.26 34.50
N GLU A 971 -2.88 1.23 35.72
CA GLU A 971 -3.70 1.06 36.91
C GLU A 971 -4.63 2.26 37.08
N GLY A 972 -5.94 2.00 37.16
CA GLY A 972 -6.88 3.07 37.42
C GLY A 972 -6.91 3.47 38.89
N VAL A 973 -7.59 4.58 39.14
CA VAL A 973 -7.64 5.27 40.44
C VAL A 973 -8.14 4.38 41.59
N ILE A 974 -9.03 3.41 41.29
CA ILE A 974 -9.69 2.57 42.29
C ILE A 974 -9.09 1.16 42.30
N ASP A 975 -8.85 0.58 41.13
CA ASP A 975 -8.38 -0.79 40.94
C ASP A 975 -6.97 -1.03 41.49
N GLN A 976 -6.13 0.01 41.59
CA GLN A 976 -4.84 -0.07 42.29
C GLN A 976 -4.95 -0.44 43.79
N PHE A 977 -6.10 -0.17 44.43
CA PHE A 977 -6.34 -0.47 45.84
C PHE A 977 -7.04 -1.81 46.08
N ILE A 978 -7.42 -2.51 45.01
CA ILE A 978 -8.06 -3.81 45.10
C ILE A 978 -6.98 -4.87 45.30
N ALA A 979 -7.02 -5.55 46.45
CA ALA A 979 -6.12 -6.67 46.72
C ALA A 979 -6.30 -7.78 45.67
N GLN A 980 -5.22 -8.52 45.40
CA GLN A 980 -5.28 -9.69 44.53
C GLN A 980 -6.37 -10.66 45.00
N GLN A 981 -7.16 -11.12 44.05
CA GLN A 981 -8.26 -12.04 44.26
C GLN A 981 -7.84 -13.47 43.90
N THR A 982 -8.54 -14.43 44.47
CA THR A 982 -8.40 -15.86 44.16
C THR A 982 -9.67 -16.36 43.50
N GLY A 983 -9.56 -17.34 42.61
CA GLY A 983 -10.70 -17.98 41.98
C GLY A 983 -10.31 -19.25 41.26
N SER A 984 -11.31 -20.00 40.80
CA SER A 984 -11.12 -21.18 39.98
C SER A 984 -11.48 -20.89 38.53
N VAL A 985 -10.68 -21.38 37.59
CA VAL A 985 -10.98 -21.28 36.16
C VAL A 985 -12.30 -22.02 35.87
N ALA A 986 -13.31 -21.30 35.39
CA ALA A 986 -14.64 -21.83 35.09
C ALA A 986 -14.71 -22.44 33.67
N SER A 987 -14.13 -21.75 32.69
CA SER A 987 -14.02 -22.24 31.31
C SER A 987 -12.87 -21.56 30.59
N VAL A 988 -12.28 -22.25 29.63
CA VAL A 988 -11.13 -21.80 28.84
C VAL A 988 -11.53 -21.80 27.37
N ARG A 989 -11.26 -20.71 26.65
CA ARG A 989 -11.39 -20.52 25.21
C ARG A 989 -10.04 -20.09 24.63
N ASP A 990 -9.95 -19.92 23.33
CA ASP A 990 -8.65 -19.69 22.66
C ASP A 990 -8.00 -18.36 23.06
N ASP A 991 -8.79 -17.27 23.08
CA ASP A 991 -8.28 -15.92 23.39
C ASP A 991 -8.57 -15.45 24.82
N TYR A 992 -9.43 -16.16 25.55
CA TYR A 992 -9.87 -15.76 26.87
C TYR A 992 -10.34 -16.93 27.71
N PHE A 993 -10.42 -16.73 29.01
CA PHE A 993 -10.97 -17.68 29.95
C PHE A 993 -11.84 -16.94 30.96
N PHE A 994 -12.70 -17.69 31.64
CA PHE A 994 -13.56 -17.18 32.68
C PHE A 994 -13.11 -17.71 34.03
N ILE A 995 -13.11 -16.86 35.04
CA ILE A 995 -12.76 -17.21 36.42
C ILE A 995 -14.03 -17.11 37.26
N GLN A 996 -14.36 -18.19 37.97
CA GLN A 996 -15.34 -18.16 39.04
C GLN A 996 -14.63 -17.76 40.33
N SER A 997 -15.07 -16.69 40.97
CA SER A 997 -14.53 -16.23 42.25
C SER A 997 -15.66 -15.86 43.19
N GLY A 998 -15.42 -15.95 44.50
CA GLY A 998 -16.34 -15.45 45.52
C GLY A 998 -16.44 -13.91 45.54
N CYS A 999 -15.54 -13.20 44.84
CA CYS A 999 -15.52 -11.74 44.82
C CYS A 999 -16.53 -11.11 43.85
N TYR A 1000 -17.13 -11.89 42.93
CA TYR A 1000 -18.14 -11.39 41.99
C TYR A 1000 -19.18 -12.47 41.62
N PRO A 1001 -20.49 -12.14 41.57
CA PRO A 1001 -21.55 -13.11 41.29
C PRO A 1001 -21.49 -13.73 39.88
N LYS A 1002 -21.00 -12.97 38.90
CA LYS A 1002 -20.84 -13.46 37.50
C LYS A 1002 -19.41 -13.95 37.29
N GLN A 1003 -19.23 -14.81 36.28
CA GLN A 1003 -17.91 -15.21 35.81
C GLN A 1003 -17.09 -13.99 35.36
N ILE A 1004 -15.85 -13.89 35.84
CA ILE A 1004 -14.93 -12.79 35.54
C ILE A 1004 -14.16 -13.14 34.27
N PHE A 1005 -14.23 -12.27 33.27
CA PHE A 1005 -13.51 -12.44 32.01
C PHE A 1005 -12.01 -12.20 32.19
N ALA A 1006 -11.16 -13.00 31.56
CA ALA A 1006 -9.72 -12.84 31.53
C ALA A 1006 -9.22 -13.09 30.10
N HIS A 1007 -8.49 -12.14 29.50
CA HIS A 1007 -7.84 -12.39 28.21
C HIS A 1007 -6.56 -13.21 28.42
N MET A 1008 -6.13 -14.03 27.45
CA MET A 1008 -4.92 -14.85 27.61
C MET A 1008 -3.65 -14.02 27.89
N THR A 1009 -3.57 -12.80 27.36
CA THR A 1009 -2.48 -11.86 27.65
C THR A 1009 -2.41 -11.42 29.11
N ALA A 1010 -3.45 -11.70 29.90
CA ALA A 1010 -3.44 -11.43 31.33
C ALA A 1010 -2.51 -12.38 32.09
N LEU A 1011 -2.12 -13.53 31.52
CA LEU A 1011 -1.26 -14.51 32.17
C LEU A 1011 0.16 -13.96 32.36
N SER A 1012 0.68 -14.10 33.58
CA SER A 1012 2.00 -13.59 33.96
C SER A 1012 2.90 -14.74 34.40
N GLY A 1013 3.83 -15.13 33.52
CA GLY A 1013 4.84 -16.15 33.84
C GLY A 1013 4.29 -17.58 33.95
N VAL A 1014 3.12 -17.85 33.36
CA VAL A 1014 2.49 -19.18 33.34
C VAL A 1014 2.18 -19.58 31.91
N ASP A 1015 2.49 -20.83 31.57
CA ASP A 1015 2.15 -21.44 30.29
C ASP A 1015 0.63 -21.62 30.15
N ILE A 1016 0.06 -21.27 29.00
CA ILE A 1016 -1.38 -21.41 28.73
C ILE A 1016 -1.83 -22.88 28.88
N SER A 1017 -0.94 -23.83 28.60
CA SER A 1017 -1.18 -25.27 28.77
C SER A 1017 -1.45 -25.69 30.22
N GLU A 1018 -1.01 -24.88 31.19
CA GLU A 1018 -1.25 -25.13 32.60
C GLU A 1018 -2.66 -24.72 33.04
N LEU A 1019 -3.42 -23.98 32.21
CA LEU A 1019 -4.70 -23.41 32.58
C LEU A 1019 -5.85 -24.38 32.25
N THR A 1020 -6.31 -25.14 33.24
CA THR A 1020 -7.40 -26.11 33.11
C THR A 1020 -8.61 -25.70 33.94
N THR A 1021 -9.81 -26.11 33.51
CA THR A 1021 -11.04 -25.88 34.27
C THR A 1021 -10.92 -26.46 35.69
N GLY A 1022 -11.26 -25.67 36.69
CA GLY A 1022 -11.14 -25.99 38.11
C GLY A 1022 -9.81 -25.59 38.75
N LYS A 1023 -8.79 -25.21 37.98
CA LYS A 1023 -7.49 -24.80 38.53
C LYS A 1023 -7.61 -23.48 39.28
N GLN A 1024 -6.95 -23.39 40.42
CA GLN A 1024 -6.90 -22.17 41.23
C GLN A 1024 -5.98 -21.15 40.57
N VAL A 1025 -6.39 -19.89 40.60
CA VAL A 1025 -5.64 -18.77 40.05
C VAL A 1025 -5.72 -17.58 41.00
N ARG A 1026 -4.63 -16.81 41.06
CA ARG A 1026 -4.56 -15.49 41.67
C ARG A 1026 -4.53 -14.44 40.57
N PHE A 1027 -5.31 -13.38 40.71
CA PHE A 1027 -5.41 -12.34 39.69
C PHE A 1027 -5.63 -10.97 40.29
N ARG A 1028 -5.25 -9.92 39.55
CA ARG A 1028 -5.68 -8.55 39.81
C ARG A 1028 -7.00 -8.28 39.09
N VAL A 1029 -7.83 -7.43 39.68
CA VAL A 1029 -9.11 -7.03 39.10
C VAL A 1029 -8.92 -5.68 38.40
N ARG A 1030 -9.32 -5.62 37.14
CA ARG A 1030 -9.53 -4.42 36.32
C ARG A 1030 -11.01 -4.33 35.96
N PHE A 1031 -11.41 -3.28 35.25
CA PHE A 1031 -12.82 -3.09 34.86
C PHE A 1031 -12.96 -2.70 33.39
N ASN A 1032 -14.00 -3.22 32.74
CA ASN A 1032 -14.49 -2.77 31.44
C ASN A 1032 -15.98 -2.40 31.56
N ARG A 1033 -16.63 -2.03 30.45
CA ARG A 1033 -18.06 -1.65 30.47
C ARG A 1033 -19.03 -2.70 31.03
N ARG A 1034 -18.64 -3.98 31.03
CA ARG A 1034 -19.47 -5.11 31.48
C ARG A 1034 -19.19 -5.53 32.93
N GLY A 1035 -18.13 -4.99 33.55
CA GLY A 1035 -17.76 -5.28 34.93
C GLY A 1035 -16.30 -5.67 35.12
N PRO A 1036 -15.99 -6.43 36.19
CA PRO A 1036 -14.62 -6.82 36.50
C PRO A 1036 -14.04 -7.77 35.45
N VAL A 1037 -12.77 -7.56 35.16
CA VAL A 1037 -11.91 -8.32 34.25
C VAL A 1037 -10.65 -8.70 35.00
N ALA A 1038 -10.18 -9.93 34.86
CA ALA A 1038 -8.94 -10.36 35.47
C ALA A 1038 -7.72 -9.94 34.62
N SER A 1039 -6.72 -9.39 35.30
CA SER A 1039 -5.40 -9.04 34.75
C SER A 1039 -4.29 -9.63 35.61
N SER A 1040 -3.09 -9.79 35.07
CA SER A 1040 -1.91 -10.31 35.81
C SER A 1040 -2.23 -11.61 36.57
N VAL A 1041 -2.83 -12.56 35.85
CA VAL A 1041 -3.24 -13.87 36.36
C VAL A 1041 -2.00 -14.74 36.54
N VAL A 1042 -1.85 -15.29 37.74
CA VAL A 1042 -0.82 -16.25 38.13
C VAL A 1042 -1.54 -17.50 38.63
N VAL A 1043 -1.08 -18.66 38.20
CA VAL A 1043 -1.64 -19.96 38.57
C VAL A 1043 -1.03 -20.45 39.86
#